data_AF-Q745V6-F1
#
_entry.id   AF-Q745V6-F1
#
_cell.length_a   1.000
_cell.length_b   1.000
_cell.length_c   1.000
_cell.angle_alpha   90.00
_cell.angle_beta   90.00
_cell.angle_gamma   90.00
#
_symmetry.space_group_name_H-M   'P 1'
#
loop_
_entity.id
_entity.type
_entity.pdbx_description
1 polymer ?
#
loop_
_entity_poly.entity_id
_entity_poly.type
_entity_poly.pdbx_seq_one_letter_code
_entity_poly.pdbx_strand_id
1 'polypeptide(L)'
;MERAMVQASTVARAKRLVADVRFGEAPREALLAYKEALDEPEFAAFLERIDPRIVRYLRVAPGGSQALSDPKGKDLLLYLHPLPGERQMRAAYEVAIEGFLEHLEAKGYPVVERGAGWVKAYVSPKAPSLDLEGAWKAYIEEAFSLEGLSARLLPLLNSVRLAGRGISAPKVPVPTLGARDFLAAWYLANLLSVKERLAWRDQEIRRLEEEASRLPEGSEKSRKLRELEKRRQDQEKELKKYGGELRKKWEEIVREEEKRAEKRRKLEERLQRAKPKDRPRLENELRALEPPLAQWALKGLGQAKDDPGRLWTWLDPESPEAPGAIQRLKPYLGRFGPLAKGQLNTAVGNKFTKILEELLRLLSLSSPEVEVPPLVSETPFTLDLRDPGDKADVCYGCGRPLGKDKLKASKLVFASPSQRLQSGNGQEEPWVCPSCAALALLSPIKPGEGSVLVQVGSYGAPEAAKHFARLLVTGTLHVAAGRYLLLNSPQVGGKPLAQALGRVVYALQALGQEVNPKVLERFPFYLVEGAQEIPLPPRALWLSHVLQRAFASRPDEGGEVNRPLGEALRYALGDLPWHALYTLARRYGRVADRFSLEDGLMRYASLLEKEVGMKENTDLSQRFRDVAGLTGLLSAWVGYVEGQVGRNSQEAKRAVVKLLDNLERPGDFLYVAAYHLDSTQARLYEAGGAFFYQEAKRLLQEAGARAQEAEEGSGRFLNVSQDDLHRVYAHLAARYPGKAWEGFIYEVRLSLASRFPQYIRMEKEG
;
A
#
# COMPACT_ATOMS: atom_id res chain seq x y z
N MET A 1 14.27 16.58 22.63
CA MET A 1 14.73 17.39 21.48
C MET A 1 16.24 17.53 21.50
N GLU A 2 16.81 18.05 22.59
CA GLU A 2 18.26 18.23 22.77
C GLU A 2 19.07 16.92 22.64
N ARG A 3 18.63 15.83 23.30
CA ARG A 3 19.26 14.50 23.13
C ARG A 3 19.26 13.98 21.68
N ALA A 4 18.18 14.22 20.94
CA ALA A 4 18.08 13.79 19.54
C ALA A 4 19.00 14.62 18.62
N MET A 5 19.17 15.91 18.90
CA MET A 5 20.11 16.77 18.18
C MET A 5 21.57 16.37 18.44
N VAL A 6 21.91 16.04 19.69
CA VAL A 6 23.24 15.54 20.06
C VAL A 6 23.53 14.20 19.37
N GLN A 7 22.58 13.26 19.38
CA GLN A 7 22.70 11.98 18.67
C GLN A 7 22.87 12.14 17.16
N ALA A 8 22.08 13.00 16.51
CA ALA A 8 22.21 13.28 15.08
C ALA A 8 23.57 13.87 14.73
N SER A 9 24.12 14.76 15.57
CA SER A 9 25.46 15.32 15.42
C SER A 9 26.54 14.24 15.51
N THR A 10 26.43 13.31 16.47
CA THR A 10 27.35 12.18 16.63
C THR A 10 27.32 11.25 15.43
N VAL A 11 26.14 10.87 14.93
CA VAL A 11 25.99 10.02 13.75
C VAL A 11 26.57 10.71 12.51
N ALA A 12 26.29 11.99 12.31
CA ALA A 12 26.84 12.75 11.20
C ALA A 12 28.38 12.78 11.23
N ARG A 13 29.00 12.99 12.40
CA ARG A 13 30.46 12.97 12.57
C ARG A 13 31.04 11.57 12.32
N ALA A 14 30.36 10.52 12.80
CA ALA A 14 30.75 9.14 12.54
C ALA A 14 30.72 8.81 11.03
N LYS A 15 29.66 9.21 10.31
CA LYS A 15 29.57 9.04 8.85
C LYS A 15 30.71 9.73 8.11
N ARG A 16 31.08 10.97 8.48
CA ARG A 16 32.22 11.68 7.89
C ARG A 16 33.53 10.92 8.08
N LEU A 17 33.77 10.40 9.28
CA LEU A 17 34.99 9.63 9.57
C LEU A 17 35.04 8.31 8.79
N VAL A 18 33.90 7.65 8.56
CA VAL A 18 33.83 6.46 7.69
C VAL A 18 34.30 6.76 6.28
N ALA A 19 33.93 7.92 5.73
CA ALA A 19 34.43 8.34 4.41
C ALA A 19 35.95 8.55 4.42
N ASP A 20 36.48 9.21 5.45
CA ASP A 20 37.93 9.40 5.60
C ASP A 20 38.67 8.07 5.72
N VAL A 21 38.13 7.09 6.44
CA VAL A 21 38.70 5.73 6.49
C VAL A 21 38.67 5.04 5.13
N ARG A 22 37.52 5.13 4.43
CA ARG A 22 37.35 4.49 3.11
C ARG A 22 38.35 5.01 2.08
N PHE A 23 38.64 6.31 2.08
CA PHE A 23 39.58 6.93 1.16
C PHE A 23 41.02 7.03 1.71
N GLY A 24 41.30 6.38 2.86
CA GLY A 24 42.64 6.30 3.43
C GLY A 24 43.16 7.63 4.01
N GLU A 25 42.28 8.55 4.36
CA GLU A 25 42.61 9.77 5.12
C GLU A 25 42.72 9.49 6.62
N ALA A 26 41.96 8.51 7.14
CA ALA A 26 42.00 8.07 8.53
C ALA A 26 42.27 6.56 8.64
N PRO A 27 42.92 6.09 9.72
CA PRO A 27 43.06 4.66 9.99
C PRO A 27 41.72 4.06 10.44
N ARG A 28 41.51 2.76 10.19
CA ARG A 28 40.24 2.07 10.51
C ARG A 28 39.92 2.10 12.00
N GLU A 29 40.96 2.12 12.84
CA GLU A 29 40.88 2.21 14.30
C GLU A 29 40.13 3.45 14.74
N ALA A 30 40.22 4.57 14.00
CA ALA A 30 39.55 5.83 14.35
C ALA A 30 38.03 5.68 14.50
N LEU A 31 37.41 4.68 13.85
CA LEU A 31 35.99 4.39 13.99
C LEU A 31 35.58 3.85 15.36
N LEU A 32 36.53 3.33 16.15
CA LEU A 32 36.25 2.79 17.49
C LEU A 32 35.73 3.87 18.45
N ALA A 33 36.09 5.14 18.22
CA ALA A 33 35.52 6.28 18.95
C ALA A 33 34.01 6.46 18.73
N TYR A 34 33.45 5.85 17.67
CA TYR A 34 32.03 5.87 17.33
C TYR A 34 31.38 4.49 17.42
N LYS A 35 31.97 3.55 18.18
CA LYS A 35 31.41 2.21 18.37
C LYS A 35 29.97 2.26 18.89
N GLU A 36 29.66 3.14 19.83
CA GLU A 36 28.32 3.32 20.40
C GLU A 36 27.30 3.81 19.37
N ALA A 37 27.73 4.51 18.31
CA ALA A 37 26.84 4.92 17.24
C ALA A 37 26.29 3.72 16.43
N LEU A 38 26.86 2.52 16.56
CA LEU A 38 26.29 1.30 15.97
C LEU A 38 24.91 0.95 16.51
N ASP A 39 24.57 1.38 17.72
CA ASP A 39 23.25 1.15 18.30
C ASP A 39 22.17 1.99 17.58
N GLU A 40 22.58 3.01 16.83
CA GLU A 40 21.69 3.79 15.96
C GLU A 40 21.45 3.05 14.63
N PRO A 41 20.19 2.65 14.32
CA PRO A 41 19.88 1.85 13.14
C PRO A 41 20.30 2.51 11.81
N GLU A 42 20.25 3.84 11.74
CA GLU A 42 20.65 4.59 10.55
C GLU A 42 22.14 4.43 10.26
N PHE A 43 22.98 4.51 11.29
CA PHE A 43 24.42 4.40 11.14
C PHE A 43 24.85 2.97 10.81
N ALA A 44 24.24 1.98 11.48
CA ALA A 44 24.46 0.57 11.17
C ALA A 44 24.11 0.26 9.70
N ALA A 45 22.91 0.68 9.24
CA ALA A 45 22.48 0.48 7.85
C ALA A 45 23.38 1.21 6.83
N PHE A 46 23.92 2.38 7.19
CA PHE A 46 24.90 3.09 6.38
C PHE A 46 26.21 2.31 6.22
N LEU A 47 26.76 1.79 7.32
CA LEU A 47 27.98 0.98 7.30
C LEU A 47 27.80 -0.31 6.50
N GLU A 48 26.67 -1.00 6.63
CA GLU A 48 26.38 -2.22 5.87
C GLU A 48 26.37 -1.98 4.35
N ARG A 49 25.94 -0.79 3.91
CA ARG A 49 25.93 -0.41 2.48
C ARG A 49 27.33 -0.07 1.95
N ILE A 50 28.19 0.49 2.80
CA ILE A 50 29.56 0.86 2.43
C ILE A 50 30.50 -0.33 2.44
N ASP A 51 30.55 -1.05 3.56
CA ASP A 51 31.34 -2.26 3.76
C ASP A 51 30.86 -2.99 5.03
N PRO A 52 30.12 -4.12 4.90
CA PRO A 52 29.68 -4.94 6.04
C PRO A 52 30.81 -5.40 6.96
N ARG A 53 32.07 -5.45 6.48
CA ARG A 53 33.23 -5.83 7.29
C ARG A 53 33.53 -4.78 8.36
N ILE A 54 33.19 -3.50 8.13
CA ILE A 54 33.36 -2.43 9.13
C ILE A 54 32.45 -2.69 10.34
N VAL A 55 31.19 -3.07 10.09
CA VAL A 55 30.24 -3.42 11.17
C VAL A 55 30.77 -4.58 12.00
N ARG A 56 31.25 -5.65 11.35
CA ARG A 56 31.83 -6.81 12.04
C ARG A 56 33.03 -6.42 12.90
N TYR A 57 33.92 -5.58 12.38
CA TYR A 57 35.08 -5.09 13.12
C TYR A 57 34.68 -4.30 14.35
N LEU A 58 33.77 -3.33 14.21
CA LEU A 58 33.33 -2.48 15.33
C LEU A 58 32.60 -3.29 16.43
N ARG A 59 31.86 -4.35 16.06
CA ARG A 59 31.23 -5.26 17.04
C ARG A 59 32.24 -6.06 17.85
N VAL A 60 33.32 -6.54 17.22
CA VAL A 60 34.30 -7.45 17.84
C VAL A 60 35.42 -6.69 18.57
N ALA A 61 35.73 -5.46 18.17
CA ALA A 61 36.84 -4.71 18.74
C ALA A 61 36.63 -4.39 20.24
N PRO A 62 37.67 -4.48 21.08
CA PRO A 62 37.57 -4.20 22.51
C PRO A 62 37.17 -2.74 22.76
N GLY A 63 36.30 -2.51 23.75
CA GLY A 63 35.89 -1.16 24.14
C GLY A 63 37.05 -0.41 24.81
N GLY A 64 37.39 0.76 24.28
CA GLY A 64 38.41 1.63 24.86
C GLY A 64 38.18 3.07 24.42
N SER A 65 38.43 4.01 25.33
CA SER A 65 38.36 5.46 25.06
C SER A 65 39.47 5.84 24.08
N GLN A 66 39.17 5.81 22.78
CA GLN A 66 40.05 6.36 21.76
C GLN A 66 39.82 7.86 21.58
N ALA A 67 40.89 8.59 21.27
CA ALA A 67 40.79 10.00 20.95
C ALA A 67 39.87 10.22 19.74
N LEU A 68 38.95 11.18 19.85
CA LEU A 68 38.07 11.58 18.75
C LEU A 68 38.93 12.10 17.61
N SER A 69 38.97 11.36 16.50
CA SER A 69 39.55 11.85 15.25
C SER A 69 38.55 12.77 14.56
N ASP A 70 38.99 13.97 14.22
CA ASP A 70 38.18 14.93 13.49
C ASP A 70 38.19 14.64 11.99
N PRO A 71 37.01 14.62 11.33
CA PRO A 71 36.95 14.52 9.89
C PRO A 71 37.60 15.74 9.22
N LYS A 72 38.39 15.52 8.16
CA LYS A 72 39.23 16.57 7.54
C LYS A 72 38.71 17.12 6.20
N GLY A 73 37.65 16.51 5.69
CA GLY A 73 37.02 16.84 4.42
C GLY A 73 36.06 18.02 4.51
N LYS A 74 35.23 18.17 3.48
CA LYS A 74 34.26 19.26 3.37
C LYS A 74 32.86 18.76 3.07
N ASP A 75 31.86 19.47 3.58
CA ASP A 75 30.46 19.24 3.24
C ASP A 75 30.14 19.97 1.92
N LEU A 76 29.66 19.24 0.93
CA LEU A 76 29.13 19.72 -0.33
C LEU A 76 27.60 19.86 -0.22
N LEU A 77 27.08 21.06 -0.48
CA LEU A 77 25.65 21.32 -0.49
C LEU A 77 25.05 20.91 -1.83
N LEU A 78 24.04 20.04 -1.79
CA LEU A 78 23.30 19.57 -2.95
C LEU A 78 21.83 19.97 -2.83
N TYR A 79 21.27 20.50 -3.91
CA TYR A 79 19.87 20.88 -4.03
C TYR A 79 19.06 19.73 -4.61
N LEU A 80 17.88 19.48 -4.07
CA LEU A 80 16.95 18.46 -4.53
C LEU A 80 15.93 19.10 -5.47
N HIS A 81 15.52 18.36 -6.50
CA HIS A 81 14.47 18.83 -7.41
C HIS A 81 13.15 19.02 -6.65
N PRO A 82 12.43 20.14 -6.86
CA PRO A 82 11.12 20.36 -6.27
C PRO A 82 10.16 19.21 -6.57
N LEU A 83 9.49 18.71 -5.54
CA LEU A 83 8.61 17.56 -5.69
C LEU A 83 7.33 17.96 -6.45
N PRO A 84 6.91 17.16 -7.45
CA PRO A 84 5.70 17.44 -8.21
C PRO A 84 4.44 17.44 -7.32
N GLY A 85 3.38 18.10 -7.81
CA GLY A 85 2.08 18.14 -7.13
C GLY A 85 1.29 16.84 -7.29
N GLU A 86 1.42 16.16 -8.42
CA GLU A 86 0.83 14.82 -8.63
C GLU A 86 1.52 13.81 -7.71
N ARG A 87 0.73 13.07 -6.94
CA ARG A 87 1.23 12.34 -5.77
C ARG A 87 1.98 11.06 -6.13
N GLN A 88 1.57 10.37 -7.18
CA GLN A 88 2.31 9.19 -7.62
C GLN A 88 3.68 9.59 -8.19
N MET A 89 3.75 10.70 -8.92
CA MET A 89 5.02 11.27 -9.34
C MET A 89 5.83 11.79 -8.16
N ARG A 90 5.19 12.38 -7.14
CA ARG A 90 5.91 12.80 -5.94
C ARG A 90 6.61 11.61 -5.29
N ALA A 91 5.89 10.50 -5.10
CA ALA A 91 6.48 9.27 -4.60
C ALA A 91 7.59 8.74 -5.52
N ALA A 92 7.41 8.78 -6.85
CA ALA A 92 8.44 8.36 -7.80
C ALA A 92 9.72 9.22 -7.73
N TYR A 93 9.58 10.54 -7.58
CA TYR A 93 10.69 11.47 -7.42
C TYR A 93 11.42 11.21 -6.09
N GLU A 94 10.68 11.05 -4.98
CA GLU A 94 11.27 10.69 -3.69
C GLU A 94 12.05 9.37 -3.78
N VAL A 95 11.51 8.34 -4.45
CA VAL A 95 12.21 7.06 -4.65
C VAL A 95 13.51 7.22 -5.43
N ALA A 96 13.47 7.96 -6.54
CA ALA A 96 14.64 8.18 -7.38
C ALA A 96 15.72 9.02 -6.67
N ILE A 97 15.31 10.08 -5.95
CA ILE A 97 16.21 10.91 -5.14
C ILE A 97 16.86 10.06 -4.05
N GLU A 98 16.07 9.32 -3.27
CA GLU A 98 16.62 8.52 -2.17
C GLU A 98 17.51 7.39 -2.66
N GLY A 99 17.13 6.70 -3.74
CA GLY A 99 17.99 5.68 -4.33
C GLY A 99 19.30 6.26 -4.85
N PHE A 100 19.29 7.46 -5.42
CA PHE A 100 20.50 8.15 -5.83
C PHE A 100 21.37 8.56 -4.64
N LEU A 101 20.79 9.08 -3.56
CA LEU A 101 21.54 9.40 -2.35
C LEU A 101 22.16 8.14 -1.74
N GLU A 102 21.43 7.03 -1.68
CA GLU A 102 21.97 5.74 -1.22
C GLU A 102 23.13 5.23 -2.10
N HIS A 103 23.06 5.48 -3.41
CA HIS A 103 24.15 5.20 -4.37
C HIS A 103 25.39 6.05 -4.09
N LEU A 104 25.23 7.33 -3.77
CA LEU A 104 26.33 8.20 -3.36
C LEU A 104 26.98 7.71 -2.05
N GLU A 105 26.15 7.35 -1.06
CA GLU A 105 26.65 6.80 0.22
C GLU A 105 27.45 5.52 -0.01
N ALA A 106 26.98 4.60 -0.84
CA ALA A 106 27.68 3.35 -1.17
C ALA A 106 29.03 3.57 -1.89
N LYS A 107 29.17 4.68 -2.63
CA LYS A 107 30.43 5.10 -3.24
C LYS A 107 31.40 5.77 -2.27
N GLY A 108 30.94 6.13 -1.06
CA GLY A 108 31.76 6.75 -0.02
C GLY A 108 31.48 8.24 0.21
N TYR A 109 30.39 8.78 -0.35
CA TYR A 109 30.00 10.18 -0.17
C TYR A 109 28.76 10.26 0.75
N PRO A 110 28.95 10.18 2.09
CA PRO A 110 27.84 10.07 3.03
C PRO A 110 26.95 11.32 3.04
N VAL A 111 25.64 11.12 3.20
CA VAL A 111 24.72 12.21 3.53
C VAL A 111 24.75 12.44 5.03
N VAL A 112 25.19 13.64 5.43
CA VAL A 112 25.47 14.00 6.83
C VAL A 112 24.43 14.96 7.41
N GLU A 113 23.70 15.67 6.55
CA GLU A 113 22.64 16.59 6.96
C GLU A 113 21.60 16.71 5.84
N ARG A 114 20.34 16.97 6.21
CA ARG A 114 19.22 17.10 5.27
C ARG A 114 18.33 18.26 5.71
N GLY A 115 17.81 19.01 4.76
CA GLY A 115 16.79 20.04 4.98
C GLY A 115 15.68 20.00 3.93
N ALA A 116 14.79 20.99 3.97
CA ALA A 116 13.69 21.08 3.02
C ALA A 116 14.22 21.43 1.61
N GLY A 117 14.40 20.43 0.76
CA GLY A 117 14.85 20.59 -0.62
C GLY A 117 16.37 20.64 -0.81
N TRP A 118 17.16 20.28 0.20
CA TRP A 118 18.62 20.20 0.09
C TRP A 118 19.21 19.12 1.01
N VAL A 119 20.43 18.67 0.70
CA VAL A 119 21.22 17.75 1.51
C VAL A 119 22.68 18.17 1.54
N LYS A 120 23.42 17.81 2.59
CA LYS A 120 24.89 17.92 2.63
C LYS A 120 25.51 16.54 2.47
N ALA A 121 26.34 16.39 1.45
CA ALA A 121 27.16 15.20 1.24
C ALA A 121 28.61 15.52 1.62
N TYR A 122 29.26 14.67 2.40
CA TYR A 122 30.65 14.90 2.78
C TYR A 122 31.64 14.31 1.77
N VAL A 123 32.68 15.07 1.46
CA VAL A 123 33.76 14.69 0.54
C VAL A 123 35.08 14.68 1.30
N SER A 124 35.68 13.49 1.44
CA SER A 124 37.00 13.32 2.06
C SER A 124 38.11 13.97 1.22
N PRO A 125 39.21 14.48 1.80
CA PRO A 125 40.30 15.12 1.05
C PRO A 125 40.96 14.20 0.02
N LYS A 126 41.02 12.89 0.30
CA LYS A 126 41.57 11.87 -0.60
C LYS A 126 40.51 11.23 -1.52
N ALA A 127 39.26 11.67 -1.43
CA ALA A 127 38.22 11.20 -2.33
C ALA A 127 38.43 11.79 -3.74
N PRO A 128 38.08 11.05 -4.80
CA PRO A 128 38.00 11.61 -6.14
C PRO A 128 36.97 12.75 -6.19
N SER A 129 37.12 13.66 -7.17
CA SER A 129 36.11 14.69 -7.43
C SER A 129 34.76 14.04 -7.75
N LEU A 130 33.71 14.48 -7.08
CA LEU A 130 32.37 13.94 -7.27
C LEU A 130 31.76 14.46 -8.58
N ASP A 131 31.80 13.65 -9.64
CA ASP A 131 31.01 13.87 -10.85
C ASP A 131 29.56 13.44 -10.62
N LEU A 132 28.69 14.40 -10.29
CA LEU A 132 27.28 14.13 -10.03
C LEU A 132 26.51 13.66 -11.27
N GLU A 133 26.83 14.19 -12.45
CA GLU A 133 26.13 13.84 -13.68
C GLU A 133 26.46 12.39 -14.09
N GLY A 134 27.75 12.04 -14.06
CA GLY A 134 28.19 10.67 -14.28
C GLY A 134 27.68 9.71 -13.20
N ALA A 135 27.64 10.14 -11.94
CA ALA A 135 27.06 9.34 -10.86
C ALA A 135 25.56 9.09 -11.06
N TRP A 136 24.81 10.10 -11.52
CA TRP A 136 23.38 9.99 -11.82
C TRP A 136 23.12 9.04 -12.98
N LYS A 137 23.86 9.18 -14.09
CA LYS A 137 23.77 8.26 -15.24
C LYS A 137 24.06 6.82 -14.83
N ALA A 138 25.09 6.60 -14.02
CA ALA A 138 25.40 5.27 -13.49
C ALA A 138 24.28 4.72 -12.58
N TYR A 139 23.68 5.56 -11.74
CA TYR A 139 22.54 5.18 -10.91
C TYR A 139 21.32 4.81 -11.77
N ILE A 140 20.99 5.60 -12.79
CA ILE A 140 19.87 5.31 -13.69
C ILE A 140 20.13 3.99 -14.44
N GLU A 141 21.34 3.74 -14.91
CA GLU A 141 21.71 2.47 -15.56
C GLU A 141 21.52 1.27 -14.62
N GLU A 142 22.00 1.37 -13.39
CA GLU A 142 21.80 0.34 -12.37
C GLU A 142 20.31 0.18 -12.00
N ALA A 143 19.61 1.29 -11.81
CA ALA A 143 18.25 1.30 -11.30
C ALA A 143 17.22 0.74 -12.29
N PHE A 144 17.44 1.03 -13.57
CA PHE A 144 16.67 0.51 -14.68
C PHE A 144 17.30 -0.71 -15.33
N SER A 145 18.37 -1.27 -14.76
CA SER A 145 18.86 -2.58 -15.16
C SER A 145 17.76 -3.63 -14.95
N LEU A 146 17.92 -4.78 -15.60
CA LEU A 146 16.99 -5.89 -15.42
C LEU A 146 16.91 -6.32 -13.95
N GLU A 147 18.05 -6.39 -13.28
CA GLU A 147 18.20 -6.69 -11.85
C GLU A 147 17.56 -5.59 -10.99
N GLY A 148 17.79 -4.32 -11.32
CA GLY A 148 17.21 -3.17 -10.62
C GLY A 148 15.68 -3.16 -10.65
N LEU A 149 15.09 -3.37 -11.83
CA LEU A 149 13.64 -3.48 -11.97
C LEU A 149 13.08 -4.80 -11.41
N SER A 150 13.85 -5.89 -11.46
CA SER A 150 13.50 -7.16 -10.81
C SER A 150 13.44 -7.03 -9.28
N ALA A 151 14.28 -6.19 -8.68
CA ALA A 151 14.28 -5.95 -7.24
C ALA A 151 13.15 -5.00 -6.80
N ARG A 152 12.76 -4.03 -7.64
CA ARG A 152 11.85 -2.96 -7.25
C ARG A 152 10.42 -3.12 -7.78
N LEU A 153 10.27 -3.44 -9.06
CA LEU A 153 8.95 -3.46 -9.73
C LEU A 153 8.36 -4.87 -9.81
N LEU A 154 9.17 -5.89 -10.10
CA LEU A 154 8.67 -7.26 -10.24
C LEU A 154 7.94 -7.82 -9.01
N PRO A 155 8.39 -7.57 -7.75
CA PRO A 155 7.67 -8.06 -6.57
C PRO A 155 6.25 -7.52 -6.51
N LEU A 156 6.04 -6.25 -6.90
CA LEU A 156 4.71 -5.65 -7.00
C LEU A 156 3.87 -6.33 -8.09
N LEU A 157 4.43 -6.54 -9.29
CA LEU A 157 3.71 -7.20 -10.39
C LEU A 157 3.28 -8.63 -10.03
N ASN A 158 4.09 -9.32 -9.23
CA ASN A 158 3.82 -10.67 -8.74
C ASN A 158 2.85 -10.73 -7.54
N SER A 159 2.63 -9.63 -6.81
CA SER A 159 1.84 -9.62 -5.57
C SER A 159 0.46 -8.96 -5.72
N VAL A 160 0.30 -7.97 -6.61
CA VAL A 160 -0.93 -7.15 -6.68
C VAL A 160 -1.45 -7.05 -8.08
N ARG A 161 -2.77 -7.22 -8.25
CA ARG A 161 -3.44 -6.91 -9.52
C ARG A 161 -3.65 -5.41 -9.67
N LEU A 162 -2.98 -4.79 -10.64
CA LEU A 162 -3.08 -3.34 -10.87
C LEU A 162 -4.42 -2.95 -11.51
N ALA A 163 -4.98 -3.82 -12.37
CA ALA A 163 -6.27 -3.60 -13.03
C ALA A 163 -7.09 -4.90 -13.11
N GLY A 164 -8.38 -4.85 -12.71
CA GLY A 164 -9.26 -6.02 -12.69
C GLY A 164 -9.42 -6.73 -14.04
N ARG A 165 -9.38 -6.01 -15.16
CA ARG A 165 -9.40 -6.59 -16.53
C ARG A 165 -8.03 -6.69 -17.18
N GLY A 166 -6.95 -6.38 -16.47
CA GLY A 166 -5.60 -6.27 -17.02
C GLY A 166 -5.40 -5.03 -17.92
N ILE A 167 -4.15 -4.63 -18.07
CA ILE A 167 -3.70 -3.47 -18.85
C ILE A 167 -3.51 -3.92 -20.31
N SER A 168 -3.76 -3.03 -21.28
CA SER A 168 -3.30 -3.26 -22.67
C SER A 168 -1.78 -3.13 -22.73
N ALA A 169 -1.13 -3.14 -23.90
CA ALA A 169 0.31 -2.89 -23.99
C ALA A 169 0.62 -1.46 -23.48
N PRO A 170 1.16 -1.27 -22.27
CA PRO A 170 1.52 0.07 -21.81
C PRO A 170 2.72 0.53 -22.63
N LYS A 171 2.61 1.67 -23.32
CA LYS A 171 3.75 2.30 -23.97
C LYS A 171 4.54 3.04 -22.90
N VAL A 172 5.69 2.51 -22.52
CA VAL A 172 6.57 3.11 -21.52
C VAL A 172 7.89 3.43 -22.22
N PRO A 173 8.41 4.66 -22.07
CA PRO A 173 9.68 5.02 -22.69
C PRO A 173 10.81 4.25 -22.00
N VAL A 174 11.81 3.89 -22.79
CA VAL A 174 12.96 3.08 -22.36
C VAL A 174 14.15 3.96 -21.98
N PRO A 175 14.48 4.13 -20.69
CA PRO A 175 15.63 4.93 -20.28
C PRO A 175 16.98 4.21 -20.38
N THR A 176 16.97 2.88 -20.41
CA THR A 176 18.18 2.04 -20.48
C THR A 176 17.88 0.75 -21.25
N LEU A 177 18.91 0.07 -21.78
CA LEU A 177 18.71 -1.22 -22.45
C LEU A 177 18.32 -2.33 -21.46
N GLY A 178 18.67 -2.20 -20.18
CA GLY A 178 18.15 -3.08 -19.13
C GLY A 178 16.63 -2.97 -18.96
N ALA A 179 16.07 -1.76 -19.03
CA ALA A 179 14.62 -1.56 -18.94
C ALA A 179 13.89 -2.14 -20.15
N ARG A 180 14.49 -2.01 -21.35
CA ARG A 180 14.01 -2.68 -22.57
C ARG A 180 13.90 -4.18 -22.34
N ASP A 181 14.95 -4.81 -21.85
CA ASP A 181 14.99 -6.27 -21.70
C ASP A 181 14.05 -6.75 -20.58
N PHE A 182 13.91 -6.01 -19.48
CA PHE A 182 12.91 -6.30 -18.44
C PHE A 182 11.48 -6.25 -19.00
N LEU A 183 11.13 -5.16 -19.70
CA LEU A 183 9.81 -4.99 -20.28
C LEU A 183 9.55 -6.07 -21.35
N ALA A 184 10.51 -6.31 -22.25
CA ALA A 184 10.41 -7.35 -23.28
C ALA A 184 10.22 -8.74 -22.67
N ALA A 185 10.96 -9.09 -21.61
CA ALA A 185 10.77 -10.35 -20.89
C ALA A 185 9.37 -10.46 -20.28
N TRP A 186 8.83 -9.37 -19.72
CA TRP A 186 7.46 -9.35 -19.19
C TRP A 186 6.41 -9.58 -20.27
N TYR A 187 6.50 -8.89 -21.41
CA TYR A 187 5.60 -9.08 -22.55
C TYR A 187 5.69 -10.50 -23.11
N LEU A 188 6.90 -11.01 -23.28
CA LEU A 188 7.12 -12.38 -23.78
C LEU A 188 6.56 -13.43 -22.81
N ALA A 189 6.79 -13.29 -21.50
CA ALA A 189 6.24 -14.19 -20.49
C ALA A 189 4.70 -14.22 -20.51
N ASN A 190 4.05 -13.08 -20.73
CA ASN A 190 2.62 -12.99 -20.91
C ASN A 190 2.15 -13.67 -22.21
N LEU A 191 2.82 -13.46 -23.34
CA LEU A 191 2.50 -14.13 -24.61
C LEU A 191 2.67 -15.65 -24.52
N LEU A 192 3.77 -16.12 -23.92
CA LEU A 192 4.01 -17.55 -23.70
C LEU A 192 2.96 -18.18 -22.76
N SER A 193 2.39 -17.42 -21.82
CA SER A 193 1.26 -17.91 -21.01
C SER A 193 0.01 -18.23 -21.84
N VAL A 194 -0.14 -17.59 -23.01
CA VAL A 194 -1.20 -17.94 -23.98
C VAL A 194 -0.90 -19.29 -24.62
N LYS A 195 0.35 -19.52 -25.06
CA LYS A 195 0.82 -20.81 -25.58
C LYS A 195 0.61 -21.93 -24.55
N GLU A 196 1.05 -21.73 -23.31
CA GLU A 196 0.88 -22.66 -22.18
C GLU A 196 -0.60 -23.03 -21.98
N ARG A 197 -1.49 -22.02 -21.98
CA ARG A 197 -2.94 -22.24 -21.83
C ARG A 197 -3.56 -23.01 -22.99
N LEU A 198 -3.16 -22.72 -24.22
CA LEU A 198 -3.64 -23.44 -25.41
C LEU A 198 -3.17 -24.89 -25.39
N ALA A 199 -1.89 -25.13 -25.07
CA ALA A 199 -1.33 -26.48 -24.95
C ALA A 199 -1.98 -27.30 -23.83
N TRP A 200 -2.24 -26.67 -22.68
CA TRP A 200 -2.97 -27.31 -21.58
C TRP A 200 -4.39 -27.71 -22.00
N ARG A 201 -5.10 -26.84 -22.74
CA ARG A 201 -6.45 -27.16 -23.23
C ARG A 201 -6.43 -28.30 -24.26
N ASP A 202 -5.42 -28.36 -25.12
CA ASP A 202 -5.24 -29.47 -26.06
C ASP A 202 -4.99 -30.81 -25.33
N GLN A 203 -4.20 -30.80 -24.27
CA GLN A 203 -4.00 -31.99 -23.41
C GLN A 203 -5.31 -32.42 -22.73
N GLU A 204 -6.09 -31.47 -22.21
CA GLU A 204 -7.38 -31.74 -21.59
C GLU A 204 -8.39 -32.33 -22.58
N ILE A 205 -8.41 -31.82 -23.82
CA ILE A 205 -9.22 -32.35 -24.93
C ILE A 205 -8.86 -33.82 -25.19
N ARG A 206 -7.57 -34.14 -25.33
CA ARG A 206 -7.10 -35.53 -25.53
C ARG A 206 -7.47 -36.44 -24.36
N ARG A 207 -7.32 -35.96 -23.12
CA ARG A 207 -7.71 -36.72 -21.92
C ARG A 207 -9.22 -37.02 -21.92
N LEU A 208 -10.05 -36.02 -22.21
CA LEU A 208 -11.51 -36.17 -22.29
C LEU A 208 -11.93 -37.12 -23.43
N GLU A 209 -11.22 -37.12 -24.56
CA GLU A 209 -11.43 -38.09 -25.66
C GLU A 209 -11.13 -39.52 -25.22
N GLU A 210 -10.00 -39.74 -24.56
CA GLU A 210 -9.62 -41.04 -24.03
C GLU A 210 -10.60 -41.52 -22.96
N GLU A 211 -11.00 -40.64 -22.03
CA GLU A 211 -11.97 -40.97 -20.99
C GLU A 211 -13.36 -41.27 -21.56
N ALA A 212 -13.83 -40.50 -22.55
CA ALA A 212 -15.12 -40.71 -23.19
C ALA A 212 -15.16 -42.01 -24.02
N SER A 213 -14.02 -42.42 -24.61
CA SER A 213 -13.93 -43.67 -25.37
C SER A 213 -13.95 -44.94 -24.50
N ARG A 214 -13.54 -44.83 -23.22
CA ARG A 214 -13.55 -45.94 -22.25
C ARG A 214 -14.88 -46.11 -21.51
N LEU A 215 -15.79 -45.15 -21.59
CA LEU A 215 -17.08 -45.19 -20.90
C LEU A 215 -18.16 -45.90 -21.75
N PRO A 216 -19.02 -46.74 -21.15
CA PRO A 216 -20.19 -47.28 -21.83
C PRO A 216 -21.20 -46.18 -22.20
N GLU A 217 -22.08 -46.47 -23.16
CA GLU A 217 -23.20 -45.60 -23.53
C GLU A 217 -24.04 -45.24 -22.28
N GLY A 218 -24.20 -43.94 -21.99
CA GLY A 218 -24.88 -43.49 -20.77
C GLY A 218 -24.79 -41.98 -20.52
N SER A 219 -25.36 -41.55 -19.38
CA SER A 219 -25.42 -40.14 -18.95
C SER A 219 -24.02 -39.55 -18.69
N GLU A 220 -23.09 -40.35 -18.18
CA GLU A 220 -21.73 -39.93 -17.87
C GLU A 220 -20.90 -39.70 -19.14
N LYS A 221 -20.94 -40.63 -20.11
CA LYS A 221 -20.33 -40.46 -21.45
C LYS A 221 -20.90 -39.24 -22.16
N SER A 222 -22.22 -39.04 -22.11
CA SER A 222 -22.88 -37.87 -22.69
C SER A 222 -22.43 -36.54 -22.05
N ARG A 223 -22.25 -36.51 -20.73
CA ARG A 223 -21.72 -35.34 -20.00
C ARG A 223 -20.28 -35.03 -20.44
N LYS A 224 -19.41 -36.03 -20.52
CA LYS A 224 -18.02 -35.84 -20.97
C LYS A 224 -17.93 -35.43 -22.44
N LEU A 225 -18.76 -35.97 -23.33
CA LEU A 225 -18.82 -35.54 -24.73
C LEU A 225 -19.26 -34.07 -24.87
N ARG A 226 -20.22 -33.62 -24.05
CA ARG A 226 -20.61 -32.19 -24.01
C ARG A 226 -19.48 -31.30 -23.51
N GLU A 227 -18.75 -31.74 -22.49
CA GLU A 227 -17.57 -31.01 -22.00
C GLU A 227 -16.46 -30.96 -23.05
N LEU A 228 -16.15 -32.09 -23.69
CA LEU A 228 -15.19 -32.19 -24.79
C LEU A 228 -15.53 -31.23 -25.93
N GLU A 229 -16.78 -31.25 -26.39
CA GLU A 229 -17.25 -30.37 -27.46
C GLU A 229 -17.09 -28.90 -27.07
N LYS A 230 -17.48 -28.54 -25.84
CA LYS A 230 -17.27 -27.19 -25.32
C LYS A 230 -15.79 -26.79 -25.33
N ARG A 231 -14.89 -27.66 -24.90
CA ARG A 231 -13.44 -27.39 -24.87
C ARG A 231 -12.86 -27.23 -26.28
N ARG A 232 -13.26 -28.09 -27.23
CA ARG A 232 -12.87 -27.99 -28.65
C ARG A 232 -13.34 -26.68 -29.27
N GLN A 233 -14.60 -26.30 -29.03
CA GLN A 233 -15.14 -25.01 -29.49
C GLN A 233 -14.39 -23.82 -28.88
N ASP A 234 -14.08 -23.84 -27.59
CA ASP A 234 -13.34 -22.77 -26.93
C ASP A 234 -11.90 -22.66 -27.48
N GLN A 235 -11.24 -23.79 -27.77
CA GLN A 235 -9.91 -23.85 -28.40
C GLN A 235 -9.93 -23.23 -29.81
N GLU A 236 -10.86 -23.68 -30.65
CA GLU A 236 -10.98 -23.19 -32.04
C GLU A 236 -11.31 -21.70 -32.09
N LYS A 237 -12.26 -21.24 -31.24
CA LYS A 237 -12.62 -19.82 -31.12
C LYS A 237 -11.40 -18.97 -30.73
N GLU A 238 -10.60 -19.44 -29.79
CA GLU A 238 -9.44 -18.69 -29.30
C GLU A 238 -8.31 -18.64 -30.35
N LEU A 239 -8.04 -19.74 -31.06
CA LEU A 239 -7.08 -19.79 -32.17
C LEU A 239 -7.50 -18.90 -33.34
N LYS A 240 -8.75 -18.99 -33.80
CA LYS A 240 -9.29 -18.15 -34.88
C LYS A 240 -9.19 -16.67 -34.55
N LYS A 241 -9.48 -16.31 -33.30
CA LYS A 241 -9.40 -14.94 -32.80
C LYS A 241 -7.97 -14.39 -32.87
N TYR A 242 -6.96 -15.12 -32.39
CA TYR A 242 -5.57 -14.63 -32.44
C TYR A 242 -5.02 -14.62 -33.88
N GLY A 243 -5.27 -15.66 -34.67
CA GLY A 243 -4.84 -15.70 -36.07
C GLY A 243 -5.49 -14.62 -36.94
N GLY A 244 -6.79 -14.36 -36.73
CA GLY A 244 -7.51 -13.29 -37.45
C GLY A 244 -6.98 -11.89 -37.13
N GLU A 245 -6.73 -11.58 -35.86
CA GLU A 245 -6.16 -10.29 -35.45
C GLU A 245 -4.69 -10.14 -35.86
N LEU A 246 -3.91 -11.22 -35.83
CA LEU A 246 -2.51 -11.22 -36.30
C LEU A 246 -2.41 -10.85 -37.78
N ARG A 247 -3.26 -11.45 -38.64
CA ARG A 247 -3.30 -11.13 -40.08
C ARG A 247 -3.63 -9.67 -40.33
N LYS A 248 -4.69 -9.17 -39.72
CA LYS A 248 -5.08 -7.75 -39.82
C LYS A 248 -3.94 -6.83 -39.42
N LYS A 249 -3.27 -7.14 -38.31
CA LYS A 249 -2.17 -6.29 -37.81
C LYS A 249 -0.94 -6.36 -38.70
N TRP A 250 -0.63 -7.53 -39.26
CA TRP A 250 0.45 -7.67 -40.24
C TRP A 250 0.19 -6.84 -41.50
N GLU A 251 -1.02 -6.91 -42.07
CA GLU A 251 -1.43 -6.11 -43.22
C GLU A 251 -1.34 -4.60 -42.93
N GLU A 252 -1.75 -4.17 -41.73
CA GLU A 252 -1.60 -2.80 -41.25
C GLU A 252 -0.12 -2.36 -41.22
N ILE A 253 0.76 -3.17 -40.63
CA ILE A 253 2.20 -2.89 -40.54
C ILE A 253 2.82 -2.78 -41.93
N VAL A 254 2.56 -3.74 -42.82
CA VAL A 254 3.10 -3.72 -44.19
C VAL A 254 2.68 -2.45 -44.92
N ARG A 255 1.41 -2.07 -44.83
CA ARG A 255 0.89 -0.85 -45.47
C ARG A 255 1.54 0.42 -44.91
N GLU A 256 1.77 0.49 -43.60
CA GLU A 256 2.45 1.64 -42.99
C GLU A 256 3.94 1.70 -43.37
N GLU A 257 4.61 0.56 -43.47
CA GLU A 257 6.00 0.47 -43.94
C GLU A 257 6.15 0.88 -45.40
N GLU A 258 5.23 0.47 -46.28
CA GLU A 258 5.20 0.92 -47.68
C GLU A 258 5.02 2.44 -47.79
N LYS A 259 4.09 3.01 -47.02
CA LYS A 259 3.90 4.47 -46.97
C LYS A 259 5.15 5.19 -46.45
N ARG A 260 5.84 4.64 -45.46
CA ARG A 260 7.09 5.20 -44.92
C ARG A 260 8.22 5.11 -45.94
N ALA A 261 8.39 3.97 -46.60
CA ALA A 261 9.39 3.77 -47.65
C ALA A 261 9.20 4.79 -48.79
N GLU A 262 7.96 5.04 -49.22
CA GLU A 262 7.66 6.05 -50.25
C GLU A 262 7.97 7.47 -49.76
N LYS A 263 7.61 7.81 -48.51
CA LYS A 263 7.96 9.11 -47.91
C LYS A 263 9.47 9.29 -47.79
N ARG A 264 10.19 8.24 -47.39
CA ARG A 264 11.63 8.21 -47.25
C ARG A 264 12.30 8.44 -48.61
N ARG A 265 11.88 7.73 -49.66
CA ARG A 265 12.39 7.93 -51.03
C ARG A 265 12.24 9.39 -51.48
N LYS A 266 11.06 9.98 -51.27
CA LYS A 266 10.82 11.41 -51.57
C LYS A 266 11.69 12.36 -50.77
N LEU A 267 11.99 12.05 -49.50
CA LEU A 267 12.86 12.84 -48.65
C LEU A 267 14.34 12.71 -49.02
N GLU A 268 14.80 11.51 -49.39
CA GLU A 268 16.16 11.28 -49.90
C GLU A 268 16.38 12.02 -51.22
N GLU A 269 15.41 11.98 -52.14
CA GLU A 269 15.44 12.78 -53.38
C GLU A 269 15.48 14.30 -53.11
N ARG A 270 14.73 14.78 -52.11
CA ARG A 270 14.77 16.19 -51.69
C ARG A 270 16.10 16.56 -51.04
N LEU A 271 16.69 15.66 -50.24
CA LEU A 271 17.98 15.88 -49.58
C LEU A 271 19.12 15.98 -50.61
N GLN A 272 19.10 15.14 -51.65
CA GLN A 272 20.06 15.21 -52.76
C GLN A 272 20.01 16.56 -53.49
N ARG A 273 18.83 17.20 -53.55
CA ARG A 273 18.59 18.49 -54.22
C ARG A 273 18.64 19.69 -53.26
N ALA A 274 18.87 19.49 -51.96
CA ALA A 274 18.77 20.52 -50.94
C ALA A 274 20.04 21.37 -50.81
N LYS A 275 19.85 22.66 -50.51
CA LYS A 275 20.93 23.59 -50.15
C LYS A 275 21.52 23.22 -48.77
N PRO A 276 22.80 23.55 -48.49
CA PRO A 276 23.48 23.15 -47.25
C PRO A 276 22.73 23.54 -45.96
N LYS A 277 22.05 24.69 -45.96
CA LYS A 277 21.27 25.19 -44.82
C LYS A 277 20.03 24.34 -44.47
N ASP A 278 19.46 23.63 -45.44
CA ASP A 278 18.22 22.86 -45.28
C ASP A 278 18.49 21.37 -45.04
N ARG A 279 19.73 20.92 -45.27
CA ARG A 279 20.15 19.52 -45.06
C ARG A 279 19.96 19.02 -43.62
N PRO A 280 20.35 19.76 -42.56
CA PRO A 280 20.20 19.26 -41.18
C PRO A 280 18.75 18.99 -40.79
N ARG A 281 17.82 19.82 -41.30
CA ARG A 281 16.38 19.64 -41.09
C ARG A 281 15.87 18.38 -41.80
N LEU A 282 16.25 18.19 -43.07
CA LEU A 282 15.83 17.03 -43.86
C LEU A 282 16.45 15.73 -43.35
N GLU A 283 17.69 15.77 -42.87
CA GLU A 283 18.35 14.64 -42.18
C GLU A 283 17.61 14.26 -40.90
N ASN A 284 17.16 15.24 -40.10
CA ASN A 284 16.32 14.98 -38.93
C ASN A 284 14.94 14.40 -39.31
N GLU A 285 14.32 14.90 -40.39
CA GLU A 285 13.06 14.33 -40.91
C GLU A 285 13.26 12.89 -41.42
N LEU A 286 14.42 12.58 -42.02
CA LEU A 286 14.77 11.24 -42.47
C LEU A 286 14.99 10.28 -41.29
N ARG A 287 15.69 10.75 -40.25
CA ARG A 287 15.94 9.99 -39.02
C ARG A 287 14.63 9.66 -38.30
N ALA A 288 13.66 10.57 -38.32
CA ALA A 288 12.32 10.33 -37.79
C ALA A 288 11.49 9.30 -38.58
N LEU A 289 11.94 8.90 -39.78
CA LEU A 289 11.31 7.87 -40.61
C LEU A 289 11.97 6.48 -40.49
N GLU A 290 12.92 6.30 -39.57
CA GLU A 290 13.48 4.98 -39.31
C GLU A 290 12.36 3.96 -38.97
N PRO A 291 12.40 2.75 -39.55
CA PRO A 291 11.38 1.75 -39.31
C PRO A 291 11.38 1.36 -37.83
N PRO A 292 10.21 1.33 -37.17
CA PRO A 292 10.11 1.04 -35.74
C PRO A 292 10.35 -0.44 -35.41
N LEU A 293 10.36 -1.31 -36.44
CA LEU A 293 10.62 -2.74 -36.32
C LEU A 293 11.85 -3.10 -37.15
N ALA A 294 12.71 -3.93 -36.58
CA ALA A 294 13.84 -4.50 -37.30
C ALA A 294 13.37 -5.48 -38.38
N GLN A 295 14.18 -5.66 -39.43
CA GLN A 295 13.85 -6.54 -40.56
C GLN A 295 13.56 -7.99 -40.15
N TRP A 296 14.27 -8.52 -39.14
CA TRP A 296 14.03 -9.87 -38.64
C TRP A 296 12.62 -10.02 -38.02
N ALA A 297 12.11 -8.97 -37.37
CA ALA A 297 10.79 -8.97 -36.75
C ALA A 297 9.70 -8.95 -37.84
N LEU A 298 9.88 -8.14 -38.87
CA LEU A 298 8.99 -8.11 -40.03
C LEU A 298 8.97 -9.47 -40.75
N LYS A 299 10.13 -10.07 -40.99
CA LYS A 299 10.23 -11.40 -41.63
C LYS A 299 9.51 -12.48 -40.81
N GLY A 300 9.73 -12.52 -39.50
CA GLY A 300 9.08 -13.49 -38.61
C GLY A 300 7.56 -13.34 -38.57
N LEU A 301 7.05 -12.11 -38.42
CA LEU A 301 5.62 -11.85 -38.49
C LEU A 301 5.01 -12.25 -39.84
N GLY A 302 5.69 -11.95 -40.94
CA GLY A 302 5.23 -12.34 -42.28
C GLY A 302 5.15 -13.84 -42.49
N GLN A 303 6.07 -14.61 -41.90
CA GLN A 303 6.07 -16.08 -41.95
C GLN A 303 5.02 -16.70 -41.02
N ALA A 304 4.65 -16.01 -39.94
CA ALA A 304 3.72 -16.49 -38.93
C ALA A 304 2.26 -16.02 -39.14
N LYS A 305 2.00 -15.09 -40.08
CA LYS A 305 0.69 -14.46 -40.26
C LYS A 305 -0.46 -15.45 -40.48
N ASP A 306 -0.22 -16.53 -41.23
CA ASP A 306 -1.24 -17.52 -41.60
C ASP A 306 -1.24 -18.75 -40.68
N ASP A 307 -0.23 -18.89 -39.80
CA ASP A 307 -0.03 -20.06 -38.94
C ASP A 307 0.38 -19.65 -37.52
N PRO A 308 -0.57 -19.65 -36.56
CA PRO A 308 -0.28 -19.39 -35.15
C PRO A 308 0.73 -20.36 -34.54
N GLY A 309 0.83 -21.61 -35.03
CA GLY A 309 1.81 -22.58 -34.56
C GLY A 309 3.24 -22.11 -34.82
N ARG A 310 3.50 -21.62 -36.04
CA ARG A 310 4.79 -20.99 -36.38
C ARG A 310 5.10 -19.77 -35.53
N LEU A 311 4.10 -18.94 -35.21
CA LEU A 311 4.30 -17.83 -34.28
C LEU A 311 4.85 -18.32 -32.94
N TRP A 312 4.24 -19.36 -32.38
CA TRP A 312 4.64 -19.90 -31.08
C TRP A 312 5.99 -20.58 -31.07
N THR A 313 6.40 -21.22 -32.16
CA THR A 313 7.75 -21.76 -32.32
C THR A 313 8.77 -20.64 -32.44
N TRP A 314 8.44 -19.57 -33.17
CA TRP A 314 9.31 -18.41 -33.36
C TRP A 314 9.48 -17.55 -32.10
N LEU A 315 8.43 -17.46 -31.27
CA LEU A 315 8.48 -16.77 -29.98
C LEU A 315 9.04 -17.63 -28.84
N ASP A 316 9.26 -18.93 -29.06
CA ASP A 316 9.78 -19.82 -28.02
C ASP A 316 11.30 -19.62 -27.87
N PRO A 317 11.79 -19.10 -26.74
CA PRO A 317 13.23 -18.87 -26.57
C PRO A 317 14.05 -20.17 -26.50
N GLU A 318 13.41 -21.34 -26.35
CA GLU A 318 14.07 -22.65 -26.48
C GLU A 318 14.21 -23.10 -27.94
N SER A 319 13.47 -22.48 -28.86
CA SER A 319 13.48 -22.86 -30.26
C SER A 319 14.73 -22.35 -30.98
N PRO A 320 15.38 -23.17 -31.82
CA PRO A 320 16.47 -22.71 -32.68
C PRO A 320 15.99 -21.70 -33.75
N GLU A 321 14.68 -21.68 -34.06
CA GLU A 321 14.09 -20.73 -35.00
C GLU A 321 13.83 -19.35 -34.37
N ALA A 322 13.90 -19.24 -33.04
CA ALA A 322 13.68 -17.98 -32.36
C ALA A 322 14.83 -17.00 -32.60
N PRO A 323 14.55 -15.71 -32.83
CA PRO A 323 15.57 -14.68 -32.95
C PRO A 323 16.46 -14.61 -31.70
N GLY A 324 17.75 -14.32 -31.88
CA GLY A 324 18.68 -14.16 -30.73
C GLY A 324 18.22 -13.10 -29.72
N ALA A 325 17.48 -12.08 -30.16
CA ALA A 325 16.86 -11.07 -29.29
C ALA A 325 15.75 -11.63 -28.39
N ILE A 326 15.11 -12.74 -28.76
CA ILE A 326 14.14 -13.48 -27.94
C ILE A 326 14.87 -14.49 -27.05
N GLN A 327 15.82 -15.26 -27.61
CA GLN A 327 16.59 -16.26 -26.86
C GLN A 327 17.31 -15.67 -25.65
N ARG A 328 17.86 -14.46 -25.77
CA ARG A 328 18.52 -13.76 -24.64
C ARG A 328 17.62 -13.50 -23.44
N LEU A 329 16.29 -13.52 -23.61
CA LEU A 329 15.33 -13.27 -22.54
C LEU A 329 15.06 -14.51 -21.67
N LYS A 330 15.43 -15.70 -22.15
CA LYS A 330 15.19 -17.00 -21.48
C LYS A 330 15.45 -17.00 -19.97
N PRO A 331 16.60 -16.51 -19.47
CA PRO A 331 16.93 -16.61 -18.04
C PRO A 331 15.97 -15.84 -17.12
N TYR A 332 15.18 -14.93 -17.67
CA TYR A 332 14.36 -13.99 -16.90
C TYR A 332 12.88 -14.36 -16.86
N LEU A 333 12.41 -15.18 -17.80
CA LEU A 333 10.99 -15.50 -17.95
C LEU A 333 10.40 -16.19 -16.72
N GLY A 334 11.17 -17.06 -16.07
CA GLY A 334 10.76 -17.77 -14.85
C GLY A 334 10.51 -16.85 -13.64
N ARG A 335 10.99 -15.60 -13.66
CA ARG A 335 10.78 -14.63 -12.58
C ARG A 335 9.35 -14.05 -12.57
N PHE A 336 8.64 -14.12 -13.69
CA PHE A 336 7.28 -13.61 -13.84
C PHE A 336 6.25 -14.68 -13.47
N GLY A 337 5.70 -14.58 -12.26
CA GLY A 337 4.66 -15.46 -11.77
C GLY A 337 3.29 -15.27 -12.46
N PRO A 338 2.29 -16.09 -12.13
CA PRO A 338 0.96 -16.03 -12.75
C PRO A 338 0.29 -14.66 -12.67
N LEU A 339 0.45 -13.95 -11.53
CA LEU A 339 -0.10 -12.60 -11.36
C LEU A 339 0.60 -11.59 -12.27
N ALA A 340 1.94 -11.59 -12.36
CA ALA A 340 2.67 -10.69 -13.24
C ALA A 340 2.35 -10.95 -14.72
N LYS A 341 2.30 -12.23 -15.13
CA LYS A 341 1.83 -12.63 -16.47
C LYS A 341 0.39 -12.13 -16.71
N GLY A 342 -0.49 -12.23 -15.71
CA GLY A 342 -1.90 -11.84 -15.79
C GLY A 342 -2.19 -10.33 -15.72
N GLN A 343 -1.18 -9.48 -15.48
CA GLN A 343 -1.35 -8.02 -15.52
C GLN A 343 -1.71 -7.52 -16.92
N LEU A 344 -1.19 -8.17 -17.96
CA LEU A 344 -1.42 -7.82 -19.35
C LEU A 344 -2.60 -8.61 -19.92
N ASN A 345 -3.53 -7.90 -20.54
CA ASN A 345 -4.76 -8.50 -21.05
C ASN A 345 -4.56 -9.02 -22.48
N THR A 346 -4.28 -10.32 -22.62
CA THR A 346 -4.30 -11.06 -23.90
C THR A 346 -5.64 -11.73 -24.17
N ALA A 347 -6.58 -11.69 -23.22
CA ALA A 347 -7.92 -12.23 -23.40
C ALA A 347 -8.75 -11.48 -24.45
N VAL A 348 -8.31 -10.34 -24.96
CA VAL A 348 -8.90 -9.65 -26.13
C VAL A 348 -7.89 -9.69 -27.29
N GLY A 349 -8.33 -10.13 -28.49
CA GLY A 349 -7.43 -10.45 -29.60
C GLY A 349 -6.61 -9.26 -30.09
N ASN A 350 -7.22 -8.08 -30.17
CA ASN A 350 -6.52 -6.84 -30.55
C ASN A 350 -5.49 -6.37 -29.50
N LYS A 351 -5.63 -6.76 -28.24
CA LYS A 351 -4.65 -6.44 -27.19
C LYS A 351 -3.46 -7.39 -27.25
N PHE A 352 -3.70 -8.65 -27.61
CA PHE A 352 -2.64 -9.62 -27.89
C PHE A 352 -1.68 -9.10 -28.97
N THR A 353 -2.20 -8.62 -30.11
CA THR A 353 -1.36 -8.09 -31.20
C THR A 353 -0.65 -6.79 -30.82
N LYS A 354 -1.26 -5.91 -30.02
CA LYS A 354 -0.59 -4.72 -29.47
C LYS A 354 0.58 -5.07 -28.53
N ILE A 355 0.43 -6.12 -27.73
CA ILE A 355 1.49 -6.62 -26.84
C ILE A 355 2.64 -7.20 -27.67
N LEU A 356 2.32 -7.98 -28.70
CA LEU A 356 3.31 -8.52 -29.64
C LEU A 356 4.06 -7.39 -30.38
N GLU A 357 3.35 -6.40 -30.89
CA GLU A 357 3.95 -5.24 -31.56
C GLU A 357 4.90 -4.48 -30.62
N GLU A 358 4.50 -4.23 -29.37
CA GLU A 358 5.33 -3.55 -28.39
C GLU A 358 6.57 -4.38 -28.01
N LEU A 359 6.43 -5.71 -27.84
CA LEU A 359 7.57 -6.61 -27.65
C LEU A 359 8.59 -6.46 -28.78
N LEU A 360 8.13 -6.54 -30.04
CA LEU A 360 9.02 -6.48 -31.20
C LEU A 360 9.65 -5.10 -31.39
N ARG A 361 8.90 -4.02 -31.10
CA ARG A 361 9.42 -2.65 -31.06
C ARG A 361 10.56 -2.55 -30.05
N LEU A 362 10.34 -3.00 -28.81
CA LEU A 362 11.35 -2.99 -27.76
C LEU A 362 12.60 -3.77 -28.18
N LEU A 363 12.42 -4.99 -28.71
CA LEU A 363 13.55 -5.82 -29.16
C LEU A 363 14.28 -5.25 -30.38
N SER A 364 13.68 -4.33 -31.11
CA SER A 364 14.29 -3.61 -32.23
C SER A 364 15.10 -2.38 -31.80
N LEU A 365 14.97 -1.92 -30.54
CA LEU A 365 15.73 -0.77 -30.02
C LEU A 365 17.21 -1.13 -29.79
N SER A 366 18.09 -0.33 -30.38
CA SER A 366 19.55 -0.39 -30.22
C SER A 366 20.10 0.61 -29.21
N SER A 367 19.31 1.63 -28.85
CA SER A 367 19.69 2.68 -27.88
C SER A 367 18.49 3.08 -27.01
N PRO A 368 18.72 3.69 -25.84
CA PRO A 368 17.66 4.26 -25.02
C PRO A 368 16.83 5.32 -25.76
N GLU A 369 15.54 5.41 -25.43
CA GLU A 369 14.61 6.36 -26.04
C GLU A 369 14.53 7.69 -25.30
N VAL A 370 14.85 7.67 -24.00
CA VAL A 370 14.70 8.84 -23.13
C VAL A 370 15.86 8.94 -22.16
N GLU A 371 16.34 10.16 -21.93
CA GLU A 371 17.23 10.45 -20.82
C GLU A 371 16.41 10.91 -19.60
N VAL A 372 16.69 10.34 -18.43
CA VAL A 372 16.09 10.79 -17.18
C VAL A 372 17.00 11.86 -16.57
N PRO A 373 16.56 13.13 -16.47
CA PRO A 373 17.41 14.21 -15.99
C PRO A 373 17.73 14.05 -14.50
N PRO A 374 18.88 14.55 -14.02
CA PRO A 374 19.23 14.57 -12.61
C PRO A 374 18.17 15.24 -11.74
N LEU A 375 17.87 14.62 -10.60
CA LEU A 375 16.98 15.19 -9.57
C LEU A 375 17.74 15.79 -8.39
N VAL A 376 19.07 15.81 -8.46
CA VAL A 376 19.97 16.40 -7.47
C VAL A 376 21.05 17.19 -8.21
N SER A 377 21.40 18.38 -7.72
CA SER A 377 22.33 19.31 -8.39
C SER A 377 23.14 20.11 -7.36
N GLU A 378 24.34 20.59 -7.72
CA GLU A 378 25.10 21.56 -6.90
C GLU A 378 24.50 22.98 -6.98
N THR A 379 23.65 23.23 -7.97
CA THR A 379 22.95 24.50 -8.16
C THR A 379 21.45 24.33 -7.93
N PRO A 380 20.76 25.33 -7.34
CA PRO A 380 19.31 25.29 -7.18
C PRO A 380 18.60 25.10 -8.52
N PHE A 381 17.56 24.27 -8.54
CA PHE A 381 16.73 24.08 -9.74
C PHE A 381 15.90 25.35 -10.02
N THR A 382 15.92 25.81 -11.27
CA THR A 382 15.01 26.86 -11.74
C THR A 382 13.60 26.29 -11.90
N LEU A 383 12.62 26.95 -11.29
CA LEU A 383 11.20 26.64 -11.47
C LEU A 383 10.66 27.49 -12.61
N ASP A 384 10.37 26.85 -13.75
CA ASP A 384 9.61 27.51 -14.81
C ASP A 384 8.18 27.70 -14.31
N LEU A 385 7.80 28.96 -14.07
CA LEU A 385 6.42 29.30 -13.73
C LEU A 385 5.55 29.08 -14.96
N ARG A 386 4.41 28.43 -14.76
CA ARG A 386 3.43 28.14 -15.81
C ARG A 386 2.80 29.44 -16.31
N ASP A 387 2.64 29.56 -17.63
CA ASP A 387 1.76 30.56 -18.22
C ASP A 387 0.27 30.24 -17.89
N PRO A 388 -0.52 31.22 -17.44
CA PRO A 388 -1.93 31.01 -17.11
C PRO A 388 -2.74 30.57 -18.35
N GLY A 389 -3.60 29.55 -18.21
CA GLY A 389 -4.52 29.09 -19.26
C GLY A 389 -4.86 27.60 -19.25
N ASP A 390 -6.11 27.26 -19.56
CA ASP A 390 -6.74 25.93 -19.34
C ASP A 390 -6.35 24.81 -20.34
N LYS A 391 -5.65 25.15 -21.44
CA LYS A 391 -5.17 24.20 -22.46
C LYS A 391 -3.64 24.13 -22.51
N ALA A 392 -2.99 24.19 -21.35
CA ALA A 392 -1.54 24.14 -21.30
C ALA A 392 -1.05 22.76 -21.77
N ASP A 393 -0.26 22.73 -22.85
CA ASP A 393 0.54 21.56 -23.26
C ASP A 393 1.60 21.33 -22.16
N VAL A 394 1.18 20.81 -21.00
CA VAL A 394 2.04 20.56 -19.84
C VAL A 394 1.87 19.14 -19.34
N CYS A 395 2.95 18.61 -18.77
CA CYS A 395 3.01 17.27 -18.24
C CYS A 395 2.13 17.20 -16.99
N TYR A 396 1.14 16.32 -16.99
CA TYR A 396 0.29 16.07 -15.83
C TYR A 396 1.09 15.65 -14.58
N GLY A 397 2.21 14.96 -14.76
CA GLY A 397 3.08 14.51 -13.66
C GLY A 397 3.90 15.64 -13.02
N CYS A 398 4.67 16.39 -13.82
CA CYS A 398 5.64 17.38 -13.29
C CYS A 398 5.31 18.84 -13.59
N GLY A 399 4.25 19.13 -14.34
CA GLY A 399 3.84 20.49 -14.71
C GLY A 399 4.68 21.17 -15.78
N ARG A 400 5.78 20.56 -16.25
CA ARG A 400 6.64 21.14 -17.29
C ARG A 400 5.94 21.17 -18.66
N PRO A 401 6.26 22.13 -19.55
CA PRO A 401 5.78 22.12 -20.93
C PRO A 401 6.08 20.80 -21.66
N LEU A 402 5.13 20.35 -22.47
CA LEU A 402 5.21 19.13 -23.27
C LEU A 402 5.72 19.44 -24.68
N GLY A 403 6.70 18.65 -25.11
CA GLY A 403 7.12 18.57 -26.50
C GLY A 403 6.22 17.69 -27.35
N LYS A 404 6.67 17.41 -28.58
CA LYS A 404 5.98 16.52 -29.53
C LYS A 404 5.89 15.07 -29.04
N ASP A 405 6.86 14.63 -28.23
CA ASP A 405 7.01 13.25 -27.75
C ASP A 405 6.19 12.97 -26.47
N LYS A 406 5.06 13.67 -26.30
CA LYS A 406 4.15 13.47 -25.18
C LYS A 406 3.45 12.12 -25.25
N LEU A 407 3.29 11.49 -24.09
CA LEU A 407 2.67 10.18 -23.94
C LEU A 407 1.35 10.31 -23.21
N LYS A 408 0.36 9.48 -23.56
CA LYS A 408 -0.86 9.39 -22.74
C LYS A 408 -0.53 8.73 -21.41
N ALA A 409 -1.05 9.27 -20.32
CA ALA A 409 -0.91 8.71 -18.99
C ALA A 409 -1.51 7.30 -18.93
N SER A 410 -0.66 6.29 -18.76
CA SER A 410 -1.07 4.89 -18.66
C SER A 410 -1.50 4.55 -17.23
N LYS A 411 -2.41 3.58 -17.07
CA LYS A 411 -2.77 3.00 -15.77
C LYS A 411 -1.61 2.27 -15.08
N LEU A 412 -0.55 1.92 -15.81
CA LEU A 412 0.70 1.43 -15.22
C LEU A 412 1.48 2.55 -14.49
N VAL A 413 1.13 3.81 -14.78
CA VAL A 413 1.91 5.00 -14.42
C VAL A 413 1.11 5.89 -13.46
N PHE A 414 -0.23 5.89 -13.54
CA PHE A 414 -1.13 6.76 -12.78
C PHE A 414 -2.41 6.03 -12.32
N ALA A 415 -2.91 6.34 -11.12
CA ALA A 415 -4.25 5.90 -10.69
C ALA A 415 -5.31 6.65 -11.49
N SER A 416 -6.14 5.93 -12.25
CA SER A 416 -7.29 6.48 -12.98
C SER A 416 -6.99 7.83 -13.63
N PRO A 417 -6.03 7.90 -14.57
CA PRO A 417 -5.58 9.16 -15.15
C PRO A 417 -6.71 9.76 -15.98
N SER A 418 -7.48 10.64 -15.38
CA SER A 418 -8.52 11.41 -16.07
C SER A 418 -8.43 12.87 -15.66
N GLN A 419 -8.48 13.73 -16.66
CA GLN A 419 -8.58 15.17 -16.47
C GLN A 419 -9.97 15.61 -16.93
N ARG A 420 -10.71 16.27 -16.04
CA ARG A 420 -11.99 16.89 -16.39
C ARG A 420 -11.68 18.11 -17.25
N LEU A 421 -12.26 18.17 -18.45
CA LEU A 421 -12.11 19.32 -19.33
C LEU A 421 -12.88 20.51 -18.74
N GLN A 422 -12.23 21.67 -18.57
CA GLN A 422 -12.89 22.87 -18.03
C GLN A 422 -14.01 23.39 -18.95
N SER A 423 -13.92 23.15 -20.26
CA SER A 423 -14.89 23.60 -21.26
C SER A 423 -15.87 22.52 -21.73
N GLY A 424 -16.02 21.40 -21.01
CA GLY A 424 -16.94 20.33 -21.42
C GLY A 424 -17.25 19.30 -20.33
N ASN A 425 -18.26 18.47 -20.58
CA ASN A 425 -18.64 17.37 -19.66
C ASN A 425 -17.77 16.11 -19.84
N GLY A 426 -16.73 16.17 -20.66
CA GLY A 426 -15.85 15.03 -20.98
C GLY A 426 -14.65 14.88 -20.02
N GLN A 427 -14.21 13.64 -19.84
CA GLN A 427 -12.94 13.29 -19.21
C GLN A 427 -12.00 12.70 -20.26
N GLU A 428 -10.75 13.17 -20.33
CA GLU A 428 -9.72 12.61 -21.20
C GLU A 428 -8.52 12.11 -20.40
N GLU A 429 -7.77 11.16 -20.97
CA GLU A 429 -6.48 10.74 -20.43
C GLU A 429 -5.46 11.87 -20.59
N PRO A 430 -4.84 12.35 -19.50
CA PRO A 430 -3.88 13.44 -19.56
C PRO A 430 -2.58 13.03 -20.26
N TRP A 431 -1.84 14.03 -20.74
CA TRP A 431 -0.52 13.85 -21.34
C TRP A 431 0.60 13.97 -20.30
N VAL A 432 1.67 13.20 -20.49
CA VAL A 432 2.85 13.18 -19.63
C VAL A 432 4.13 13.18 -20.45
N CYS A 433 5.21 13.75 -19.89
CA CYS A 433 6.51 13.74 -20.52
C CYS A 433 7.19 12.36 -20.38
N PRO A 434 8.09 12.00 -21.32
CA PRO A 434 8.82 10.74 -21.28
C PRO A 434 9.57 10.49 -19.95
N SER A 435 10.23 11.51 -19.39
CA SER A 435 10.98 11.37 -18.14
C SER A 435 10.08 11.03 -16.94
N CYS A 436 8.87 11.62 -16.84
CA CYS A 436 7.92 11.24 -15.79
C CYS A 436 7.40 9.82 -15.97
N ALA A 437 7.11 9.41 -17.21
CA ALA A 437 6.69 8.04 -17.48
C ALA A 437 7.79 7.02 -17.13
N ALA A 438 9.06 7.33 -17.41
CA ALA A 438 10.21 6.52 -17.02
C ALA A 438 10.38 6.46 -15.49
N LEU A 439 10.45 7.62 -14.80
CA LEU A 439 10.60 7.67 -13.34
C LEU A 439 9.47 6.94 -12.62
N ALA A 440 8.25 7.06 -13.11
CA ALA A 440 7.13 6.32 -12.57
C ALA A 440 7.36 4.80 -12.66
N LEU A 441 7.94 4.27 -13.75
CA LEU A 441 8.25 2.84 -13.88
C LEU A 441 9.18 2.34 -12.75
N LEU A 442 10.15 3.16 -12.35
CA LEU A 442 11.06 2.84 -11.25
C LEU A 442 10.35 2.79 -9.89
N SER A 443 9.26 3.53 -9.73
CA SER A 443 8.52 3.59 -8.46
C SER A 443 7.76 2.28 -8.20
N PRO A 444 7.99 1.63 -7.04
CA PRO A 444 7.28 0.42 -6.66
C PRO A 444 5.86 0.73 -6.14
N ILE A 445 5.48 2.01 -6.05
CA ILE A 445 4.13 2.43 -5.71
C ILE A 445 3.30 2.59 -6.98
N LYS A 446 2.43 1.60 -7.22
CA LYS A 446 1.42 1.63 -8.27
C LYS A 446 0.03 1.56 -7.65
N PRO A 447 -0.77 2.64 -7.71
CA PRO A 447 -2.13 2.61 -7.24
C PRO A 447 -2.97 1.75 -8.18
N GLY A 448 -3.74 0.84 -7.61
CA GLY A 448 -4.63 -0.04 -8.35
C GLY A 448 -5.89 -0.34 -7.55
N GLU A 449 -6.80 -1.09 -8.17
CA GLU A 449 -8.02 -1.56 -7.50
C GLU A 449 -7.70 -2.53 -6.35
N GLY A 450 -6.53 -3.20 -6.42
CA GLY A 450 -6.02 -4.13 -5.42
C GLY A 450 -5.13 -3.50 -4.34
N SER A 451 -5.09 -2.18 -4.19
CA SER A 451 -4.24 -1.53 -3.17
C SER A 451 -4.76 -0.16 -2.73
N VAL A 452 -4.34 0.28 -1.55
CA VAL A 452 -4.56 1.64 -1.06
C VAL A 452 -3.22 2.31 -0.73
N LEU A 453 -3.10 3.59 -1.04
CA LEU A 453 -1.90 4.37 -0.78
C LEU A 453 -2.10 5.16 0.51
N VAL A 454 -1.20 4.98 1.46
CA VAL A 454 -1.17 5.69 2.74
C VAL A 454 0.12 6.48 2.84
N GLN A 455 0.04 7.71 3.31
CA GLN A 455 1.20 8.53 3.64
C GLN A 455 1.37 8.57 5.16
N VAL A 456 2.59 8.32 5.61
CA VAL A 456 3.02 8.55 6.99
C VAL A 456 3.49 10.00 7.11
N GLY A 457 2.85 10.80 7.96
CA GLY A 457 3.28 12.17 8.22
C GLY A 457 4.51 12.22 9.13
N SER A 458 5.20 13.35 9.14
CA SER A 458 6.46 13.53 9.87
C SER A 458 6.26 14.32 11.16
N TYR A 459 6.67 13.76 12.29
CA TYR A 459 6.80 14.49 13.55
C TYR A 459 8.21 15.10 13.64
N GLY A 460 8.45 16.22 12.95
CA GLY A 460 9.72 16.96 12.97
C GLY A 460 10.96 16.24 12.40
N ALA A 461 10.90 14.94 12.12
CA ALA A 461 11.98 14.12 11.56
C ALA A 461 11.45 13.22 10.42
N PRO A 462 11.51 13.68 9.15
CA PRO A 462 11.05 12.92 7.99
C PRO A 462 11.68 11.52 7.84
N GLU A 463 12.94 11.36 8.24
CA GLU A 463 13.67 10.08 8.17
C GLU A 463 13.05 8.99 9.04
N ALA A 464 12.50 9.35 10.21
CA ALA A 464 11.88 8.38 11.10
C ALA A 464 10.61 7.76 10.47
N ALA A 465 9.82 8.56 9.74
CA ALA A 465 8.64 8.09 9.03
C ALA A 465 9.02 7.14 7.88
N LYS A 466 10.09 7.46 7.14
CA LYS A 466 10.64 6.61 6.08
C LYS A 466 11.17 5.28 6.62
N HIS A 467 11.95 5.32 7.70
CA HIS A 467 12.48 4.11 8.34
C HIS A 467 11.34 3.22 8.86
N PHE A 468 10.33 3.81 9.51
CA PHE A 468 9.14 3.08 9.91
C PHE A 468 8.43 2.43 8.72
N ALA A 469 8.18 3.17 7.63
CA ALA A 469 7.51 2.62 6.46
C ALA A 469 8.25 1.41 5.88
N ARG A 470 9.59 1.47 5.82
CA ARG A 470 10.45 0.34 5.40
C ARG A 470 10.33 -0.87 6.34
N LEU A 471 10.39 -0.64 7.65
CA LEU A 471 10.26 -1.73 8.63
C LEU A 471 8.89 -2.39 8.57
N LEU A 472 7.82 -1.61 8.45
CA LEU A 472 6.46 -2.13 8.39
C LEU A 472 6.27 -3.11 7.24
N VAL A 473 6.82 -2.81 6.07
CA VAL A 473 6.65 -3.66 4.89
C VAL A 473 7.58 -4.86 4.87
N THR A 474 8.59 -4.90 5.73
CA THR A 474 9.58 -5.99 5.77
C THR A 474 8.90 -7.31 6.14
N GLY A 475 9.03 -8.33 5.28
CA GLY A 475 8.39 -9.62 5.48
C GLY A 475 6.89 -9.66 5.17
N THR A 476 6.33 -8.57 4.65
CA THR A 476 4.92 -8.48 4.21
C THR A 476 4.83 -8.42 2.69
N LEU A 477 3.60 -8.51 2.16
CA LEU A 477 3.35 -8.24 0.75
C LEU A 477 3.19 -6.75 0.44
N HIS A 478 3.16 -5.87 1.45
CA HIS A 478 3.03 -4.43 1.25
C HIS A 478 4.30 -3.82 0.67
N VAL A 479 4.20 -2.59 0.14
CA VAL A 479 5.32 -1.91 -0.49
C VAL A 479 5.50 -0.52 0.11
N ALA A 480 6.74 -0.15 0.41
CA ALA A 480 7.07 1.19 0.88
C ALA A 480 7.94 1.92 -0.12
N ALA A 481 7.74 3.23 -0.23
CA ALA A 481 8.62 4.11 -0.99
C ALA A 481 8.61 5.51 -0.36
N GLY A 482 9.78 5.94 0.13
CA GLY A 482 9.87 7.12 0.99
C GLY A 482 9.00 6.97 2.23
N ARG A 483 8.11 7.93 2.46
CA ARG A 483 7.11 7.94 3.55
C ARG A 483 5.75 7.35 3.16
N TYR A 484 5.62 6.79 1.96
CA TYR A 484 4.38 6.23 1.45
C TYR A 484 4.38 4.71 1.58
N LEU A 485 3.20 4.18 1.91
CA LEU A 485 2.88 2.78 2.07
C LEU A 485 1.79 2.41 1.07
N LEU A 486 2.07 1.46 0.19
CA LEU A 486 1.07 0.80 -0.63
C LEU A 486 0.61 -0.45 0.10
N LEU A 487 -0.56 -0.36 0.74
CA LEU A 487 -1.20 -1.47 1.44
C LEU A 487 -1.94 -2.32 0.41
N ASN A 488 -1.46 -3.54 0.26
CA ASN A 488 -1.89 -4.47 -0.77
C ASN A 488 -3.11 -5.28 -0.29
N SER A 489 -4.20 -5.14 -1.01
CA SER A 489 -5.49 -5.72 -0.68
C SER A 489 -5.59 -7.17 -1.18
N PRO A 490 -5.81 -8.15 -0.28
CA PRO A 490 -6.10 -9.51 -0.69
C PRO A 490 -7.43 -9.60 -1.46
N GLN A 491 -7.58 -10.65 -2.27
CA GLN A 491 -8.85 -10.99 -2.92
C GLN A 491 -9.68 -11.88 -2.01
N VAL A 492 -10.90 -11.44 -1.69
CA VAL A 492 -11.85 -12.14 -0.83
C VAL A 492 -13.21 -12.13 -1.53
N GLY A 493 -13.86 -13.28 -1.68
CA GLY A 493 -15.12 -13.38 -2.44
C GLY A 493 -15.01 -12.90 -3.90
N GLY A 494 -13.84 -13.03 -4.53
CA GLY A 494 -13.61 -12.66 -5.93
C GLY A 494 -13.42 -11.15 -6.21
N LYS A 495 -13.35 -10.31 -5.17
CA LYS A 495 -13.03 -8.88 -5.29
C LYS A 495 -11.93 -8.47 -4.29
N PRO A 496 -11.17 -7.40 -4.56
CA PRO A 496 -10.26 -6.85 -3.56
C PRO A 496 -11.01 -6.43 -2.29
N LEU A 497 -10.49 -6.81 -1.13
CA LEU A 497 -11.03 -6.42 0.17
C LEU A 497 -11.19 -4.89 0.33
N ALA A 498 -10.24 -4.09 -0.18
CA ALA A 498 -10.32 -2.63 -0.21
C ALA A 498 -11.57 -2.11 -0.94
N GLN A 499 -12.03 -2.83 -1.96
CA GLN A 499 -13.27 -2.51 -2.68
C GLN A 499 -14.50 -2.97 -1.88
N ALA A 500 -14.43 -4.12 -1.21
CA ALA A 500 -15.55 -4.68 -0.46
C ALA A 500 -15.84 -3.92 0.84
N LEU A 501 -14.81 -3.50 1.57
CA LEU A 501 -14.93 -2.71 2.80
C LEU A 501 -15.06 -1.21 2.54
N GLY A 502 -14.49 -0.73 1.43
CA GLY A 502 -14.21 0.68 1.19
C GLY A 502 -12.78 1.02 1.60
N ARG A 503 -12.13 1.91 0.84
CA ARG A 503 -10.67 2.15 0.91
C ARG A 503 -10.21 2.72 2.25
N VAL A 504 -10.97 3.65 2.83
CA VAL A 504 -10.70 4.22 4.18
C VAL A 504 -10.78 3.14 5.26
N VAL A 505 -11.86 2.36 5.25
CA VAL A 505 -12.10 1.29 6.23
C VAL A 505 -11.03 0.21 6.12
N TYR A 506 -10.63 -0.14 4.89
CA TYR A 506 -9.54 -1.08 4.67
C TYR A 506 -8.20 -0.55 5.16
N ALA A 507 -7.89 0.73 4.97
CA ALA A 507 -6.67 1.33 5.53
C ALA A 507 -6.66 1.27 7.07
N LEU A 508 -7.78 1.57 7.73
CA LEU A 508 -7.92 1.42 9.19
C LEU A 508 -7.72 -0.04 9.64
N GLN A 509 -8.33 -0.98 8.90
CA GLN A 509 -8.22 -2.41 9.15
C GLN A 509 -6.76 -2.87 9.08
N ALA A 510 -6.10 -2.65 7.95
CA ALA A 510 -4.73 -3.09 7.71
C ALA A 510 -3.74 -2.45 8.67
N LEU A 511 -3.79 -1.13 8.86
CA LEU A 511 -2.90 -0.44 9.80
C LEU A 511 -3.15 -0.87 11.25
N GLY A 512 -4.41 -1.00 11.66
CA GLY A 512 -4.75 -1.45 13.02
C GLY A 512 -4.30 -2.89 13.30
N GLN A 513 -4.21 -3.74 12.27
CA GLN A 513 -3.75 -5.13 12.41
C GLN A 513 -2.23 -5.24 12.41
N GLU A 514 -1.55 -4.52 11.52
CA GLU A 514 -0.12 -4.75 11.22
C GLU A 514 0.83 -3.78 11.93
N VAL A 515 0.36 -2.60 12.31
CA VAL A 515 1.22 -1.56 12.92
C VAL A 515 1.26 -1.70 14.42
N ASN A 516 2.44 -1.55 15.01
CA ASN A 516 2.59 -1.50 16.46
C ASN A 516 1.78 -0.31 17.04
N PRO A 517 0.97 -0.51 18.10
CA PRO A 517 0.11 0.54 18.64
C PRO A 517 0.86 1.81 19.08
N LYS A 518 2.09 1.67 19.59
CA LYS A 518 2.94 2.83 19.97
C LYS A 518 3.28 3.72 18.77
N VAL A 519 3.27 3.16 17.56
CA VAL A 519 3.56 3.87 16.31
C VAL A 519 2.31 4.57 15.78
N LEU A 520 1.13 3.94 15.90
CA LEU A 520 -0.16 4.54 15.52
C LEU A 520 -0.40 5.87 16.23
N GLU A 521 0.11 6.04 17.45
CA GLU A 521 0.02 7.28 18.22
C GLU A 521 1.12 8.30 17.88
N ARG A 522 2.25 7.85 17.31
CA ARG A 522 3.43 8.68 17.09
C ARG A 522 3.38 9.42 15.75
N PHE A 523 2.83 8.80 14.72
CA PHE A 523 2.74 9.38 13.39
C PHE A 523 1.30 9.64 12.99
N PRO A 524 1.00 10.79 12.35
CA PRO A 524 -0.27 10.96 11.67
C PRO A 524 -0.26 10.15 10.37
N PHE A 525 -1.40 9.56 10.02
CA PHE A 525 -1.56 8.78 8.79
C PHE A 525 -2.62 9.41 7.90
N TYR A 526 -2.40 9.35 6.60
CA TYR A 526 -3.33 9.89 5.62
C TYR A 526 -3.56 8.87 4.51
N LEU A 527 -4.82 8.57 4.21
CA LEU A 527 -5.17 7.89 2.97
C LEU A 527 -5.02 8.87 1.81
N VAL A 528 -4.37 8.42 0.75
CA VAL A 528 -4.14 9.20 -0.47
C VAL A 528 -5.11 8.75 -1.56
N GLU A 529 -6.02 9.65 -1.96
CA GLU A 529 -6.93 9.43 -3.09
C GLU A 529 -6.84 10.59 -4.10
N GLY A 530 -6.21 10.33 -5.25
CA GLY A 530 -5.95 11.37 -6.25
C GLY A 530 -5.11 12.50 -5.66
N ALA A 531 -5.64 13.72 -5.65
CA ALA A 531 -4.99 14.88 -5.04
C ALA A 531 -5.41 15.13 -3.58
N GLN A 532 -6.31 14.32 -3.01
CA GLN A 532 -6.85 14.51 -1.66
C GLN A 532 -6.14 13.65 -0.59
N GLU A 533 -5.94 14.25 0.57
CA GLU A 533 -5.38 13.63 1.78
C GLU A 533 -6.52 13.47 2.78
N ILE A 534 -6.95 12.23 2.98
CA ILE A 534 -8.00 11.91 3.93
C ILE A 534 -7.31 11.51 5.24
N PRO A 535 -7.40 12.31 6.31
CA PRO A 535 -6.77 11.97 7.58
C PRO A 535 -7.36 10.69 8.14
N LEU A 536 -6.50 9.80 8.63
CA LEU A 536 -6.90 8.63 9.40
C LEU A 536 -6.72 8.98 10.89
N PRO A 537 -7.79 9.26 11.63
CA PRO A 537 -7.67 9.76 13.00
C PRO A 537 -6.93 8.76 13.91
N PRO A 538 -5.96 9.21 14.72
CA PRO A 538 -5.23 8.34 15.66
C PRO A 538 -6.16 7.52 16.56
N ARG A 539 -7.23 8.14 17.07
CA ARG A 539 -8.27 7.46 17.88
C ARG A 539 -8.99 6.34 17.11
N ALA A 540 -9.29 6.54 15.83
CA ALA A 540 -9.93 5.52 15.00
C ALA A 540 -8.97 4.38 14.67
N LEU A 541 -7.70 4.68 14.38
CA LEU A 541 -6.65 3.66 14.19
C LEU A 541 -6.42 2.84 15.46
N TRP A 542 -6.35 3.49 16.61
CA TRP A 542 -6.24 2.84 17.91
C TRP A 542 -7.43 1.92 18.18
N LEU A 543 -8.65 2.43 18.04
CA LEU A 543 -9.85 1.63 18.26
C LEU A 543 -9.93 0.46 17.26
N SER A 544 -9.50 0.67 16.01
CA SER A 544 -9.39 -0.40 15.00
C SER A 544 -8.43 -1.51 15.42
N HIS A 545 -7.32 -1.16 16.06
CA HIS A 545 -6.38 -2.13 16.64
C HIS A 545 -7.05 -2.92 17.79
N VAL A 546 -7.65 -2.21 18.74
CA VAL A 546 -8.29 -2.79 19.93
C VAL A 546 -9.40 -3.76 19.53
N LEU A 547 -10.31 -3.35 18.63
CA LEU A 547 -11.43 -4.17 18.17
C LEU A 547 -10.94 -5.47 17.50
N GLN A 548 -9.93 -5.37 16.62
CA GLN A 548 -9.40 -6.54 15.94
C GLN A 548 -8.74 -7.54 16.89
N ARG A 549 -7.99 -7.04 17.87
CA ARG A 549 -7.31 -7.86 18.87
C ARG A 549 -8.28 -8.47 19.88
N ALA A 550 -9.15 -7.65 20.48
CA ALA A 550 -10.08 -8.07 21.54
C ALA A 550 -11.07 -9.13 21.07
N PHE A 551 -11.49 -9.09 19.80
CA PHE A 551 -12.42 -10.07 19.23
C PHE A 551 -11.72 -11.15 18.40
N ALA A 552 -10.39 -11.10 18.27
CA ALA A 552 -9.62 -11.93 17.34
C ALA A 552 -10.21 -11.94 15.91
N SER A 553 -10.79 -10.80 15.50
CA SER A 553 -11.50 -10.69 14.23
C SER A 553 -10.50 -10.60 13.08
N ARG A 554 -10.78 -11.34 11.99
CA ARG A 554 -9.98 -11.29 10.77
C ARG A 554 -10.74 -10.58 9.66
N PRO A 555 -10.04 -9.91 8.72
CA PRO A 555 -10.68 -9.26 7.57
C PRO A 555 -11.44 -10.25 6.66
N ASP A 556 -10.99 -11.50 6.61
CA ASP A 556 -11.61 -12.60 5.90
C ASP A 556 -11.92 -13.78 6.85
N GLU A 557 -13.12 -14.33 6.73
CA GLU A 557 -13.57 -15.50 7.48
C GLU A 557 -14.19 -16.51 6.53
N GLY A 558 -13.61 -17.70 6.41
CA GLY A 558 -14.12 -18.74 5.50
C GLY A 558 -14.08 -18.37 4.02
N GLY A 559 -13.16 -17.47 3.62
CA GLY A 559 -13.06 -16.96 2.24
C GLY A 559 -14.05 -15.84 1.90
N GLU A 560 -14.87 -15.41 2.86
CA GLU A 560 -15.80 -14.30 2.72
C GLU A 560 -15.34 -13.05 3.49
N VAL A 561 -15.80 -11.90 3.03
CA VAL A 561 -15.48 -10.60 3.65
C VAL A 561 -16.19 -10.51 4.98
N ASN A 562 -15.45 -10.20 6.04
CA ASN A 562 -16.01 -9.95 7.36
C ASN A 562 -16.72 -8.58 7.41
N ARG A 563 -17.98 -8.55 6.95
CA ARG A 563 -18.80 -7.33 6.93
C ARG A 563 -19.01 -6.72 8.32
N PRO A 564 -19.27 -7.49 9.40
CA PRO A 564 -19.36 -6.95 10.75
C PRO A 564 -18.10 -6.21 11.21
N LEU A 565 -16.90 -6.74 10.90
CA LEU A 565 -15.66 -6.00 11.15
C LEU A 565 -15.63 -4.69 10.37
N GLY A 566 -15.93 -4.72 9.07
CA GLY A 566 -16.02 -3.52 8.25
C GLY A 566 -16.98 -2.46 8.81
N GLU A 567 -18.13 -2.87 9.33
CA GLU A 567 -19.11 -1.99 9.95
C GLU A 567 -18.61 -1.42 11.29
N ALA A 568 -18.03 -2.26 12.15
CA ALA A 568 -17.44 -1.82 13.41
C ALA A 568 -16.34 -0.77 13.20
N LEU A 569 -15.51 -0.94 12.17
CA LEU A 569 -14.48 0.04 11.81
C LEU A 569 -15.05 1.35 11.24
N ARG A 570 -16.22 1.32 10.59
CA ARG A 570 -16.94 2.55 10.21
C ARG A 570 -17.47 3.30 11.43
N TYR A 571 -18.01 2.58 12.41
CA TYR A 571 -18.39 3.19 13.69
C TYR A 571 -17.18 3.76 14.43
N ALA A 572 -16.03 3.08 14.41
CA ALA A 572 -14.79 3.61 14.97
C ALA A 572 -14.33 4.91 14.28
N LEU A 573 -14.46 4.99 12.96
CA LEU A 573 -14.17 6.22 12.20
C LEU A 573 -15.16 7.36 12.53
N GLY A 574 -16.41 7.02 12.84
CA GLY A 574 -17.46 7.97 13.22
C GLY A 574 -17.52 8.30 14.71
N ASP A 575 -16.52 7.90 15.51
CA ASP A 575 -16.48 8.09 16.97
C ASP A 575 -17.67 7.48 17.72
N LEU A 576 -18.13 6.31 17.27
CA LEU A 576 -19.21 5.52 17.85
C LEU A 576 -18.68 4.18 18.43
N PRO A 577 -17.81 4.20 19.46
CA PRO A 577 -17.14 3.01 19.97
C PRO A 577 -18.12 1.94 20.48
N TRP A 578 -19.22 2.35 21.12
CA TRP A 578 -20.22 1.43 21.66
C TRP A 578 -20.98 0.66 20.56
N HIS A 579 -21.23 1.31 19.42
CA HIS A 579 -21.81 0.65 18.24
C HIS A 579 -20.82 -0.37 17.66
N ALA A 580 -19.54 0.01 17.56
CA ALA A 580 -18.50 -0.89 17.06
C ALA A 580 -18.35 -2.15 17.92
N LEU A 581 -18.33 -1.98 19.24
CA LEU A 581 -18.26 -3.09 20.19
C LEU A 581 -19.49 -4.00 20.08
N TYR A 582 -20.68 -3.41 20.06
CA TYR A 582 -21.92 -4.17 19.95
C TYR A 582 -21.98 -4.99 18.66
N THR A 583 -21.59 -4.41 17.52
CA THR A 583 -21.55 -5.12 16.23
C THR A 583 -20.68 -6.37 16.29
N LEU A 584 -19.47 -6.28 16.87
CA LEU A 584 -18.58 -7.44 16.99
C LEU A 584 -19.03 -8.41 18.08
N ALA A 585 -19.50 -7.90 19.22
CA ALA A 585 -20.03 -8.72 20.31
C ALA A 585 -21.22 -9.56 19.84
N ARG A 586 -22.14 -8.98 19.07
CA ARG A 586 -23.26 -9.68 18.43
C ARG A 586 -22.79 -10.72 17.42
N ARG A 587 -21.75 -10.41 16.62
CA ARG A 587 -21.20 -11.35 15.62
C ARG A 587 -20.49 -12.53 16.27
N TYR A 588 -19.67 -12.31 17.28
CA TYR A 588 -18.81 -13.36 17.85
C TYR A 588 -19.43 -14.07 19.05
N GLY A 589 -20.42 -13.45 19.73
CA GLY A 589 -21.04 -13.98 20.93
C GLY A 589 -20.13 -13.97 22.16
N ARG A 590 -18.89 -13.46 22.04
CA ARG A 590 -17.91 -13.31 23.13
C ARG A 590 -16.83 -12.29 22.78
N VAL A 591 -16.18 -11.75 23.80
CA VAL A 591 -14.90 -11.03 23.69
C VAL A 591 -13.79 -12.04 23.94
N ALA A 592 -12.85 -12.19 23.00
CA ALA A 592 -11.76 -13.17 23.08
C ALA A 592 -10.68 -12.76 24.10
N ASP A 593 -10.35 -11.49 24.15
CA ASP A 593 -9.41 -10.91 25.12
C ASP A 593 -10.02 -9.67 25.78
N ARG A 594 -10.58 -9.87 26.97
CA ARG A 594 -11.23 -8.81 27.76
C ARG A 594 -10.23 -7.80 28.32
N PHE A 595 -9.02 -8.24 28.66
CA PHE A 595 -7.99 -7.36 29.21
C PHE A 595 -7.50 -6.38 28.14
N SER A 596 -7.19 -6.87 26.94
CA SER A 596 -6.81 -6.01 25.81
C SER A 596 -7.93 -5.02 25.43
N LEU A 597 -9.19 -5.44 25.54
CA LEU A 597 -10.33 -4.55 25.28
C LEU A 597 -10.33 -3.37 26.26
N GLU A 598 -10.23 -3.65 27.56
CA GLU A 598 -10.38 -2.61 28.58
C GLU A 598 -9.18 -1.66 28.66
N ASP A 599 -7.95 -2.18 28.58
CA ASP A 599 -6.75 -1.34 28.43
C ASP A 599 -6.85 -0.47 27.17
N GLY A 600 -7.36 -1.06 26.09
CA GLY A 600 -7.67 -0.37 24.85
C GLY A 600 -8.67 0.78 25.00
N LEU A 601 -9.78 0.57 25.72
CA LEU A 601 -10.81 1.59 25.95
C LEU A 601 -10.32 2.70 26.89
N MET A 602 -9.53 2.37 27.90
CA MET A 602 -8.89 3.35 28.78
C MET A 602 -7.97 4.27 27.99
N ARG A 603 -7.16 3.69 27.08
CA ARG A 603 -6.31 4.48 26.21
C ARG A 603 -7.11 5.29 25.19
N TYR A 604 -8.20 4.75 24.66
CA TYR A 604 -9.10 5.48 23.76
C TYR A 604 -9.71 6.72 24.43
N ALA A 605 -10.16 6.62 25.70
CA ALA A 605 -10.61 7.78 26.48
C ALA A 605 -9.51 8.85 26.57
N SER A 606 -8.27 8.44 26.87
CA SER A 606 -7.13 9.37 26.95
C SER A 606 -6.84 10.07 25.62
N LEU A 607 -7.04 9.38 24.49
CA LEU A 607 -6.86 9.96 23.15
C LEU A 607 -7.97 10.97 22.82
N LEU A 608 -9.22 10.68 23.22
CA LEU A 608 -10.33 11.62 23.08
C LEU A 608 -10.05 12.94 23.83
N GLU A 609 -9.53 12.87 25.05
CA GLU A 609 -9.21 14.07 25.85
C GLU A 609 -8.10 14.91 25.22
N LYS A 610 -7.06 14.28 24.67
CA LYS A 610 -5.92 14.99 24.07
C LYS A 610 -6.26 15.75 22.78
N GLU A 611 -7.13 15.20 21.94
CA GLU A 611 -7.50 15.82 20.65
C GLU A 611 -8.53 16.95 20.82
N VAL A 612 -9.36 16.91 21.86
CA VAL A 612 -10.31 17.96 22.23
C VAL A 612 -9.63 19.30 22.57
N GLY A 613 -8.37 19.27 23.02
CA GLY A 613 -7.57 20.48 23.22
C GLY A 613 -7.33 21.34 21.95
N MET A 614 -7.70 20.83 20.76
CA MET A 614 -7.56 21.54 19.48
C MET A 614 -8.89 21.96 18.80
N LYS A 615 -10.08 21.49 19.25
CA LYS A 615 -11.42 21.94 18.79
C LYS A 615 -12.52 21.65 19.85
N GLU A 616 -13.56 22.50 19.89
CA GLU A 616 -14.71 22.65 20.84
C GLU A 616 -15.56 21.40 21.25
N ASN A 617 -15.06 20.16 21.22
CA ASN A 617 -15.86 18.94 21.48
C ASN A 617 -15.59 18.24 22.84
N THR A 618 -15.51 19.00 23.94
CA THR A 618 -15.40 18.47 25.31
C THR A 618 -16.51 17.47 25.70
N ASP A 619 -17.66 17.52 25.02
CA ASP A 619 -18.82 16.65 25.28
C ASP A 619 -18.55 15.16 24.94
N LEU A 620 -17.74 14.86 23.91
CA LEU A 620 -17.60 13.49 23.42
C LEU A 620 -16.78 12.59 24.36
N SER A 621 -15.69 13.11 24.92
CA SER A 621 -14.90 12.38 25.92
C SER A 621 -15.71 12.12 27.19
N GLN A 622 -16.38 13.17 27.69
CA GLN A 622 -17.19 13.08 28.90
C GLN A 622 -18.34 12.08 28.72
N ARG A 623 -19.05 12.13 27.58
CA ARG A 623 -20.11 11.18 27.24
C ARG A 623 -19.60 9.75 27.14
N PHE A 624 -18.46 9.51 26.50
CA PHE A 624 -17.85 8.17 26.45
C PHE A 624 -17.59 7.61 27.86
N ARG A 625 -16.98 8.42 28.73
CA ARG A 625 -16.69 8.07 30.11
C ARG A 625 -17.95 7.87 30.96
N ASP A 626 -18.98 8.67 30.74
CA ASP A 626 -20.26 8.54 31.45
C ASP A 626 -21.03 7.28 31.04
N VAL A 627 -21.02 6.94 29.74
CA VAL A 627 -21.60 5.66 29.26
C VAL A 627 -20.86 4.48 29.88
N ALA A 628 -19.52 4.52 29.92
CA ALA A 628 -18.72 3.48 30.57
C ALA A 628 -19.03 3.37 32.07
N GLY A 629 -19.11 4.51 32.78
CA GLY A 629 -19.41 4.54 34.21
C GLY A 629 -20.78 3.95 34.54
N LEU A 630 -21.83 4.39 33.82
CA LEU A 630 -23.17 3.87 34.03
C LEU A 630 -23.27 2.39 33.63
N THR A 631 -22.61 1.98 32.55
CA THR A 631 -22.51 0.57 32.16
C THR A 631 -21.89 -0.27 33.28
N GLY A 632 -20.80 0.21 33.91
CA GLY A 632 -20.16 -0.47 35.03
C GLY A 632 -21.13 -0.71 36.19
N LEU A 633 -21.83 0.34 36.63
CA LEU A 633 -22.82 0.26 37.71
C LEU A 633 -23.95 -0.72 37.39
N LEU A 634 -24.55 -0.62 36.20
CA LEU A 634 -25.64 -1.49 35.78
C LEU A 634 -25.18 -2.95 35.59
N SER A 635 -23.95 -3.16 35.12
CA SER A 635 -23.39 -4.50 34.94
C SER A 635 -23.22 -5.28 36.24
N ALA A 636 -23.04 -4.59 37.38
CA ALA A 636 -23.03 -5.21 38.71
C ALA A 636 -24.37 -5.86 39.04
N TRP A 637 -25.47 -5.16 38.76
CA TRP A 637 -26.83 -5.65 38.96
C TRP A 637 -27.18 -6.77 37.98
N VAL A 638 -26.83 -6.62 36.71
CA VAL A 638 -27.04 -7.67 35.70
C VAL A 638 -26.27 -8.94 36.08
N GLY A 639 -25.02 -8.82 36.51
CA GLY A 639 -24.21 -9.95 36.96
C GLY A 639 -24.73 -10.62 38.23
N TYR A 640 -25.35 -9.86 39.14
CA TYR A 640 -26.01 -10.41 40.33
C TYR A 640 -27.24 -11.23 39.95
N VAL A 641 -28.12 -10.68 39.09
CA VAL A 641 -29.28 -11.40 38.56
C VAL A 641 -28.84 -12.67 37.84
N GLU A 642 -27.85 -12.58 36.94
CA GLU A 642 -27.28 -13.72 36.21
C GLU A 642 -26.73 -14.80 37.17
N GLY A 643 -26.10 -14.40 38.28
CA GLY A 643 -25.62 -15.31 39.32
C GLY A 643 -26.74 -16.04 40.05
N GLN A 644 -27.87 -15.38 40.29
CA GLN A 644 -29.03 -15.96 41.01
C GLN A 644 -29.85 -16.91 40.14
N VAL A 645 -30.08 -16.56 38.86
CA VAL A 645 -30.92 -17.38 37.96
C VAL A 645 -30.15 -18.43 37.16
N GLY A 646 -28.83 -18.52 37.35
CA GLY A 646 -27.94 -19.49 36.72
C GLY A 646 -27.34 -19.01 35.41
N ARG A 647 -26.01 -18.82 35.39
CA ARG A 647 -25.26 -18.32 34.21
C ARG A 647 -25.49 -19.18 32.97
N ASN A 648 -25.53 -18.53 31.81
CA ASN A 648 -25.76 -19.13 30.49
C ASN A 648 -27.10 -19.91 30.31
N SER A 649 -28.08 -19.75 31.21
CA SER A 649 -29.41 -20.37 31.07
C SER A 649 -30.37 -19.55 30.18
N GLN A 650 -31.47 -20.17 29.74
CA GLN A 650 -32.56 -19.46 29.04
C GLN A 650 -33.29 -18.51 30.00
N GLU A 651 -33.42 -18.85 31.29
CA GLU A 651 -33.93 -17.96 32.32
C GLU A 651 -33.05 -16.70 32.47
N ALA A 652 -31.73 -16.88 32.53
CA ALA A 652 -30.78 -15.76 32.57
C ALA A 652 -30.89 -14.88 31.34
N LYS A 653 -30.99 -15.47 30.15
CA LYS A 653 -31.22 -14.72 28.92
C LYS A 653 -32.49 -13.86 29.01
N ARG A 654 -33.63 -14.44 29.44
CA ARG A 654 -34.90 -13.72 29.58
C ARG A 654 -34.79 -12.58 30.60
N ALA A 655 -34.18 -12.85 31.76
CA ALA A 655 -34.01 -11.86 32.82
C ALA A 655 -33.10 -10.71 32.38
N VAL A 656 -31.95 -11.01 31.77
CA VAL A 656 -30.99 -10.01 31.27
C VAL A 656 -31.59 -9.17 30.14
N VAL A 657 -32.29 -9.77 29.17
CA VAL A 657 -32.97 -9.01 28.10
C VAL A 657 -34.02 -8.06 28.69
N LYS A 658 -34.83 -8.53 29.65
CA LYS A 658 -35.83 -7.69 30.32
C LYS A 658 -35.19 -6.52 31.06
N LEU A 659 -34.02 -6.70 31.68
CA LEU A 659 -33.26 -5.60 32.27
C LEU A 659 -32.77 -4.59 31.23
N LEU A 660 -32.25 -5.05 30.08
CA LEU A 660 -31.78 -4.18 28.99
C LEU A 660 -32.91 -3.36 28.35
N ASP A 661 -34.14 -3.87 28.36
CA ASP A 661 -35.33 -3.17 27.87
C ASP A 661 -35.77 -2.04 28.83
N ASN A 662 -35.44 -2.13 30.12
CA ASN A 662 -35.90 -1.21 31.16
C ASN A 662 -34.83 -0.22 31.66
N LEU A 663 -33.86 0.14 30.82
CA LEU A 663 -32.72 1.01 31.18
C LEU A 663 -33.06 2.51 31.30
N GLU A 664 -34.20 2.96 30.76
CA GLU A 664 -34.54 4.40 30.66
C GLU A 664 -34.73 5.08 32.01
N ARG A 665 -35.19 4.32 33.02
CA ARG A 665 -35.42 4.81 34.37
C ARG A 665 -34.83 3.84 35.39
N PRO A 666 -34.15 4.34 36.44
CA PRO A 666 -33.53 3.47 37.44
C PRO A 666 -34.58 2.66 38.21
N GLY A 667 -35.76 3.22 38.47
CA GLY A 667 -36.86 2.54 39.16
C GLY A 667 -37.39 1.33 38.39
N ASP A 668 -37.60 1.46 37.08
CA ASP A 668 -38.08 0.36 36.23
C ASP A 668 -37.04 -0.76 36.12
N PHE A 669 -35.76 -0.39 35.94
CA PHE A 669 -34.64 -1.33 35.94
C PHE A 669 -34.55 -2.11 37.26
N LEU A 670 -34.56 -1.40 38.39
CA LEU A 670 -34.44 -1.99 39.73
C LEU A 670 -35.67 -2.84 40.10
N TYR A 671 -36.86 -2.42 39.69
CA TYR A 671 -38.08 -3.21 39.87
C TYR A 671 -37.98 -4.56 39.15
N VAL A 672 -37.46 -4.56 37.91
CA VAL A 672 -37.21 -5.80 37.17
C VAL A 672 -36.12 -6.65 37.83
N ALA A 673 -35.06 -6.04 38.33
CA ALA A 673 -34.00 -6.77 39.04
C ALA A 673 -34.49 -7.43 40.33
N ALA A 674 -35.36 -6.74 41.09
CA ALA A 674 -35.87 -7.21 42.38
C ALA A 674 -36.65 -8.53 42.31
N TYR A 675 -37.18 -8.93 41.15
CA TYR A 675 -37.82 -10.25 40.99
C TYR A 675 -36.88 -11.42 41.24
N HIS A 676 -35.57 -11.19 41.20
CA HIS A 676 -34.54 -12.24 41.27
C HIS A 676 -33.52 -12.01 42.38
N LEU A 677 -33.60 -10.92 43.13
CA LEU A 677 -32.58 -10.48 44.08
C LEU A 677 -33.13 -10.42 45.50
N ASP A 678 -32.28 -10.78 46.46
CA ASP A 678 -32.53 -10.78 47.90
C ASP A 678 -31.88 -9.59 48.64
N SER A 679 -31.14 -8.74 47.91
CA SER A 679 -30.42 -7.59 48.46
C SER A 679 -30.71 -6.30 47.70
N THR A 680 -30.59 -5.17 48.40
CA THR A 680 -30.69 -3.80 47.85
C THR A 680 -29.34 -3.25 47.37
N GLN A 681 -28.30 -4.08 47.33
CA GLN A 681 -26.96 -3.71 46.89
C GLN A 681 -26.37 -4.77 45.95
N ALA A 682 -25.69 -4.32 44.90
CA ALA A 682 -24.90 -5.15 43.99
C ALA A 682 -23.41 -4.82 44.12
N ARG A 683 -22.54 -5.79 43.78
CA ARG A 683 -21.08 -5.64 43.88
C ARG A 683 -20.43 -5.60 42.50
N LEU A 684 -19.69 -4.53 42.21
CA LEU A 684 -18.85 -4.41 41.01
C LEU A 684 -17.40 -4.73 41.35
N TYR A 685 -16.88 -5.86 40.90
CA TYR A 685 -15.50 -6.27 41.16
C TYR A 685 -14.52 -5.68 40.14
N GLU A 686 -13.37 -5.18 40.59
CA GLU A 686 -12.30 -4.63 39.74
C GLU A 686 -11.74 -5.70 38.79
N ALA A 687 -11.60 -6.95 39.25
CA ALA A 687 -11.18 -8.08 38.44
C ALA A 687 -12.14 -8.39 37.27
N GLY A 688 -13.40 -7.94 37.35
CA GLY A 688 -14.40 -8.05 36.29
C GLY A 688 -14.33 -6.92 35.26
N GLY A 689 -13.49 -5.91 35.49
CA GLY A 689 -13.08 -4.93 34.51
C GLY A 689 -12.56 -3.61 35.06
N ALA A 690 -11.25 -3.36 34.97
CA ALA A 690 -10.58 -2.20 35.56
C ALA A 690 -11.07 -0.86 34.98
N PHE A 691 -11.30 -0.78 33.66
CA PHE A 691 -11.76 0.47 33.03
C PHE A 691 -13.17 0.86 33.50
N PHE A 692 -14.12 -0.07 33.41
CA PHE A 692 -15.50 0.18 33.82
C PHE A 692 -15.62 0.40 35.33
N TYR A 693 -14.80 -0.29 36.14
CA TYR A 693 -14.70 -0.07 37.58
C TYR A 693 -14.26 1.36 37.91
N GLN A 694 -13.18 1.84 37.28
CA GLN A 694 -12.66 3.19 37.50
C GLN A 694 -13.65 4.27 37.06
N GLU A 695 -14.30 4.10 35.90
CA GLU A 695 -15.30 5.06 35.41
C GLU A 695 -16.60 5.03 36.23
N ALA A 696 -17.01 3.88 36.76
CA ALA A 696 -18.13 3.77 37.69
C ALA A 696 -17.83 4.49 39.01
N LYS A 697 -16.62 4.32 39.56
CA LYS A 697 -16.15 5.04 40.74
C LYS A 697 -16.16 6.55 40.53
N ARG A 698 -15.60 7.03 39.40
CA ARG A 698 -15.60 8.45 39.02
C ARG A 698 -17.03 8.99 38.98
N LEU A 699 -17.93 8.29 38.28
CA LEU A 699 -19.31 8.74 38.10
C LEU A 699 -20.08 8.80 39.43
N LEU A 700 -19.89 7.83 40.33
CA LEU A 700 -20.46 7.88 41.68
C LEU A 700 -19.99 9.12 42.46
N GLN A 701 -18.70 9.42 42.39
CA GLN A 701 -18.12 10.61 43.05
C GLN A 701 -18.67 11.92 42.47
N GLU A 702 -18.79 12.02 41.14
CA GLU A 702 -19.38 13.18 40.47
C GLU A 702 -20.86 13.38 40.80
N ALA A 703 -21.60 12.30 40.98
CA ALA A 703 -23.01 12.33 41.39
C ALA A 703 -23.21 12.60 42.89
N GLY A 704 -22.14 12.80 43.66
CA GLY A 704 -22.21 13.05 45.11
C GLY A 704 -22.57 11.81 45.95
N ALA A 705 -22.34 10.60 45.42
CA ALA A 705 -22.45 9.35 46.15
C ALA A 705 -21.11 8.99 46.82
N ARG A 706 -21.15 8.26 47.94
CA ARG A 706 -19.93 7.70 48.55
C ARG A 706 -19.55 6.42 47.79
N ALA A 707 -18.50 6.47 46.98
CA ALA A 707 -17.92 5.28 46.38
C ALA A 707 -17.31 4.38 47.47
N GLN A 708 -18.09 3.44 48.00
CA GLN A 708 -17.66 2.52 49.05
C GLN A 708 -16.86 1.36 48.43
N GLU A 709 -15.53 1.49 48.49
CA GLU A 709 -14.62 0.40 48.14
C GLU A 709 -14.43 -0.54 49.33
N ALA A 710 -14.48 -1.83 49.05
CA ALA A 710 -14.17 -2.88 50.00
C ALA A 710 -13.31 -3.96 49.33
N GLU A 711 -12.65 -4.77 50.14
CA GLU A 711 -11.78 -5.87 49.71
C GLU A 711 -12.22 -7.14 50.43
N GLU A 712 -12.52 -8.18 49.65
CA GLU A 712 -12.85 -9.52 50.14
C GLU A 712 -12.01 -10.50 49.31
N GLY A 713 -11.76 -11.73 49.78
CA GLY A 713 -10.73 -12.65 49.23
C GLY A 713 -10.75 -12.94 47.71
N SER A 714 -11.73 -12.44 46.96
CA SER A 714 -11.86 -12.44 45.50
C SER A 714 -11.39 -11.15 44.79
N GLY A 715 -10.94 -10.11 45.53
CA GLY A 715 -10.43 -8.84 45.01
C GLY A 715 -11.21 -7.60 45.49
N ARG A 716 -10.80 -6.41 45.02
CA ARG A 716 -11.48 -5.14 45.32
C ARG A 716 -12.82 -5.03 44.61
N PHE A 717 -13.81 -4.46 45.28
CA PHE A 717 -15.14 -4.21 44.72
C PHE A 717 -15.75 -2.89 45.18
N LEU A 718 -16.71 -2.39 44.40
CA LEU A 718 -17.58 -1.27 44.75
C LEU A 718 -18.96 -1.81 45.13
N ASN A 719 -19.50 -1.33 46.26
CA ASN A 719 -20.92 -1.52 46.57
C ASN A 719 -21.75 -0.49 45.81
N VAL A 720 -22.74 -0.96 45.07
CA VAL A 720 -23.68 -0.14 44.30
C VAL A 720 -25.07 -0.33 44.89
N SER A 721 -25.57 0.66 45.63
CA SER A 721 -26.93 0.63 46.19
C SER A 721 -27.98 1.13 45.20
N GLN A 722 -29.25 0.86 45.49
CA GLN A 722 -30.38 1.43 44.73
C GLN A 722 -30.39 2.96 44.76
N ASP A 723 -30.04 3.57 45.89
CA ASP A 723 -29.97 5.03 46.04
C ASP A 723 -28.85 5.63 45.20
N ASP A 724 -27.71 4.94 45.10
CA ASP A 724 -26.58 5.37 44.27
C ASP A 724 -26.98 5.43 42.79
N LEU A 725 -27.72 4.43 42.31
CA LEU A 725 -28.24 4.43 40.93
C LEU A 725 -29.21 5.60 40.69
N HIS A 726 -30.15 5.86 41.61
CA HIS A 726 -31.08 6.99 41.46
C HIS A 726 -30.33 8.34 41.39
N ARG A 727 -29.31 8.53 42.23
CA ARG A 727 -28.47 9.74 42.21
C ARG A 727 -27.70 9.89 40.91
N VAL A 728 -27.07 8.82 40.43
CA VAL A 728 -26.32 8.82 39.16
C VAL A 728 -27.24 9.11 37.97
N TYR A 729 -28.42 8.49 37.92
CA TYR A 729 -29.40 8.77 36.86
C TYR A 729 -29.89 10.22 36.90
N ALA A 730 -30.19 10.77 38.08
CA ALA A 730 -30.57 12.17 38.22
C ALA A 730 -29.45 13.13 37.76
N HIS A 731 -28.20 12.83 38.12
CA HIS A 731 -27.03 13.57 37.69
C HIS A 731 -26.85 13.55 36.17
N LEU A 732 -26.93 12.37 35.54
CA LEU A 732 -26.78 12.21 34.10
C LEU A 732 -27.95 12.79 33.30
N ALA A 733 -29.18 12.67 33.80
CA ALA A 733 -30.37 13.25 33.15
C ALA A 733 -30.32 14.78 33.14
N ALA A 734 -29.72 15.40 34.17
CA ALA A 734 -29.44 16.84 34.18
C ALA A 734 -28.37 17.23 33.15
N ARG A 735 -27.36 16.36 32.94
CA ARG A 735 -26.27 16.57 31.97
C ARG A 735 -26.73 16.38 30.52
N TYR A 736 -27.62 15.42 30.26
CA TYR A 736 -28.09 15.06 28.91
C TYR A 736 -29.63 15.17 28.81
N PRO A 737 -30.21 16.38 28.70
CA PRO A 737 -31.66 16.54 28.70
C PRO A 737 -32.34 16.16 27.37
N GLY A 738 -33.60 15.73 27.44
CA GLY A 738 -34.46 15.50 26.27
C GLY A 738 -33.93 14.40 25.33
N LYS A 739 -33.84 14.68 24.02
CA LYS A 739 -33.35 13.71 23.02
C LYS A 739 -31.91 13.24 23.26
N ALA A 740 -31.09 14.04 23.97
CA ALA A 740 -29.74 13.63 24.35
C ALA A 740 -29.76 12.47 25.35
N TRP A 741 -30.75 12.42 26.25
CA TRP A 741 -30.97 11.32 27.20
C TRP A 741 -31.25 10.01 26.46
N GLU A 742 -32.17 10.05 25.50
CA GLU A 742 -32.54 8.88 24.69
C GLU A 742 -31.32 8.31 23.94
N GLY A 743 -30.53 9.19 23.32
CA GLY A 743 -29.29 8.79 22.64
C GLY A 743 -28.22 8.24 23.60
N PHE A 744 -28.08 8.84 24.78
CA PHE A 744 -27.15 8.37 25.81
C PHE A 744 -27.55 7.00 26.35
N ILE A 745 -28.82 6.80 26.72
CA ILE A 745 -29.33 5.51 27.19
C ILE A 745 -29.22 4.44 26.11
N TYR A 746 -29.43 4.80 24.85
CA TYR A 746 -29.19 3.88 23.74
C TYR A 746 -27.73 3.40 23.68
N GLU A 747 -26.75 4.31 23.83
CA GLU A 747 -25.33 3.93 23.90
C GLU A 747 -25.01 3.05 25.12
N VAL A 748 -25.61 3.35 26.28
CA VAL A 748 -25.51 2.51 27.49
C VAL A 748 -26.05 1.11 27.22
N ARG A 749 -27.21 0.99 26.53
CA ARG A 749 -27.78 -0.30 26.13
C ARG A 749 -26.82 -1.08 25.24
N LEU A 750 -26.21 -0.45 24.24
CA LEU A 750 -25.23 -1.10 23.36
C LEU A 750 -23.98 -1.56 24.11
N SER A 751 -23.42 -0.69 24.95
CA SER A 751 -22.26 -0.98 25.80
C SER A 751 -22.53 -2.15 26.75
N LEU A 752 -23.67 -2.12 27.45
CA LEU A 752 -24.06 -3.15 28.39
C LEU A 752 -24.35 -4.48 27.69
N ALA A 753 -25.08 -4.47 26.57
CA ALA A 753 -25.30 -5.66 25.76
C ALA A 753 -23.97 -6.30 25.30
N SER A 754 -22.99 -5.48 24.90
CA SER A 754 -21.67 -5.96 24.46
C SER A 754 -20.89 -6.72 25.55
N ARG A 755 -21.22 -6.52 26.83
CA ARG A 755 -20.62 -7.26 27.97
C ARG A 755 -21.31 -8.60 28.25
N PHE A 756 -22.55 -8.78 27.78
CA PHE A 756 -23.31 -10.03 27.89
C PHE A 756 -23.68 -10.62 26.50
N PRO A 757 -22.69 -10.79 25.58
CA PRO A 757 -22.96 -11.15 24.20
C PRO A 757 -23.57 -12.54 24.02
N GLN A 758 -23.38 -13.44 24.99
CA GLN A 758 -23.98 -14.77 25.01
C GLN A 758 -25.52 -14.71 24.90
N TYR A 759 -26.14 -13.66 25.43
CA TYR A 759 -27.59 -13.51 25.46
C TYR A 759 -28.16 -12.77 24.24
N ILE A 760 -27.32 -12.06 23.48
CA ILE A 760 -27.69 -11.42 22.22
C ILE A 760 -27.92 -12.49 21.12
N ARG A 761 -27.18 -13.60 21.17
CA ARG A 761 -27.07 -14.57 20.07
C ARG A 761 -27.89 -15.85 20.23
N MET A 762 -28.43 -16.10 21.40
CA MET A 762 -29.39 -17.20 21.59
C MET A 762 -30.67 -16.86 20.81
N GLU A 763 -30.83 -17.25 19.55
CA GLU A 763 -32.17 -17.40 18.94
C GLU A 763 -32.53 -18.88 18.94
N LYS A 764 -33.85 -19.15 19.02
CA LYS A 764 -34.48 -20.44 19.38
C LYS A 764 -33.72 -21.65 18.84
N GLU A 765 -33.06 -22.40 19.72
CA GLU A 765 -33.04 -23.85 19.56
C GLU A 765 -34.50 -24.30 19.74
N GLY A 766 -35.19 -24.42 18.62
CA GLY A 766 -36.53 -24.98 18.49
C GLY A 766 -36.51 -25.93 17.31
#